data_AF-A0A3N6M9P3-F1
#
_entry.id   AF-A0A3N6M9P3-F1
#
_cell.length_a   1.000
_cell.length_b   1.000
_cell.length_c   1.000
_cell.angle_alpha   90.00
_cell.angle_beta   90.00
_cell.angle_gamma   90.00
#
_symmetry.space_group_name_H-M   'P 1'
#
loop_
_entity.id
_entity.type
_entity.pdbx_description
1 polymer ?
#
loop_
_entity_poly.entity_id
_entity_poly.type
_entity_poly.pdbx_seq_one_letter_code
_entity_poly.pdbx_strand_id
1 'polypeptide(L)'
;MLGDVLSEQWLTPRNKRVLKYATVGLVGVGVNEVVLFVSVAYVGVTYVTGGILSRIVSILTNYALNDHWTWRGRGGTGRRKYVERGGKYVGTRIVGILIGISVLIVLVEAFGMHYLLANLVAIGAGFLWGFGISERWVWRPRSDDPLGSELRRVSGQRISAVRTRIRAAGRAIHARRHELAVVGLSVAVGAALTAFLLLQHRAYLTSGSDLGAYVQMFSTTASGDGWLEHGKYRIGHPMGSYWGAHFSATLLVFLVPFAIAPGPETLLVVKSVVLALSIPAFWYVASEAVDDRNVALVLVVSYAGNPFLWSAWLFDFQEQILLPILVFASYYFYKKRRYGGFLVSIALILLTNEFLVPLVAGYLSGLALASHRANRLRAERSVFLAGFGLVAAVKLLAEAVMARFSVATGIPLASVADPVHAYTDQWRLSITDLLQLYLTNPQLLLESATYDLSTKVTFVLLLLLPVFFLSLLDESAVAAVAPFFAFAWIFAGRTVYYEFGAHYPFYLLPFLYIGATRALASGRARRLRRLDWRTLLAAVLVVNLLVGLALGPAGSVPSQSDRTERLDAAIESVPEDETVVTQNDIYPHVATNPGASYVVRSDMFREYDRLYGPIEPEYVLVDRTSPWDDPVEDGFGDRLHEEYAVYRYEDGTIVYKRGYDGDPRGITKPLEISRTYAPSEFSSSNAELYADRLESSMTVASDEQPRLLWYGPYDELPPGTYEATFLVDVTTESDLQLTLDVAAGEGPQVVSSTDLDSTGGAQEVTVRFELDRPSDVELRGFQAGGDGTVEFHGGGVELVSPSGDDRSETLSGDDRSETLSGDDRSGAFVYGDRSSGAATDGIVADETQRHGPHPTAGERSAVVHP
;
A
#
# COMPACT_ATOMS: atom_id res chain seq x y z
N MET A 1 2.28 -31.09 -71.21
CA MET A 1 3.47 -30.22 -71.03
C MET A 1 3.29 -29.07 -70.03
N LEU A 2 2.07 -28.73 -69.56
CA LEU A 2 1.85 -27.75 -68.47
C LEU A 2 1.60 -28.40 -67.07
N GLY A 3 1.39 -29.71 -67.00
CA GLY A 3 1.24 -30.45 -65.73
C GLY A 3 2.56 -30.84 -65.05
N ASP A 4 3.64 -31.00 -65.82
CA ASP A 4 4.94 -31.46 -65.30
C ASP A 4 5.84 -30.32 -64.79
N VAL A 5 5.62 -29.08 -65.27
CA VAL A 5 6.45 -27.92 -64.89
C VAL A 5 5.99 -27.27 -63.58
N LEU A 6 4.71 -27.40 -63.20
CA LEU A 6 4.18 -26.84 -61.95
C LEU A 6 4.25 -27.82 -60.75
N SER A 7 4.41 -29.12 -60.98
CA SER A 7 4.43 -30.12 -59.91
C SER A 7 5.82 -30.34 -59.27
N GLU A 8 6.92 -30.03 -59.97
CA GLU A 8 8.27 -30.25 -59.44
C GLU A 8 8.89 -29.07 -58.67
N GLN A 9 8.45 -27.82 -58.88
CA GLN A 9 9.11 -26.65 -58.25
C GLN A 9 8.62 -26.31 -56.83
N TRP A 10 7.38 -26.59 -56.45
CA TRP A 10 6.85 -26.26 -55.11
C TRP A 10 7.00 -27.39 -54.08
N LEU A 11 7.14 -28.64 -54.54
CA LEU A 11 7.07 -29.81 -53.67
C LEU A 11 8.46 -30.39 -53.38
N THR A 12 9.37 -29.55 -52.86
CA THR A 12 10.59 -30.08 -52.22
C THR A 12 10.19 -31.13 -51.17
N PRO A 13 11.00 -32.16 -50.91
CA PRO A 13 10.67 -33.19 -49.92
C PRO A 13 10.31 -32.61 -48.54
N ARG A 14 10.85 -31.42 -48.22
CA ARG A 14 10.54 -30.67 -47.01
C ARG A 14 9.14 -30.06 -47.04
N ASN A 15 8.74 -29.42 -48.13
CA ASN A 15 7.40 -28.81 -48.27
C ASN A 15 6.30 -29.88 -48.22
N LYS A 16 6.50 -31.04 -48.85
CA LYS A 16 5.60 -32.21 -48.71
C LYS A 16 5.43 -32.63 -47.24
N ARG A 17 6.49 -32.55 -46.43
CA ARG A 17 6.44 -32.89 -45.00
C ARG A 17 5.75 -31.82 -44.17
N VAL A 18 5.93 -30.53 -44.48
CA VAL A 18 5.18 -29.45 -43.82
C VAL A 18 3.68 -29.66 -44.01
N LEU A 19 3.26 -29.97 -45.24
CA LEU A 19 1.84 -30.21 -45.55
C LEU A 19 1.30 -31.44 -44.81
N LYS A 20 2.02 -32.58 -44.87
CA LYS A 20 1.65 -33.79 -44.11
C LYS A 20 1.57 -33.52 -42.61
N TYR A 21 2.52 -32.76 -42.07
CA TYR A 21 2.55 -32.40 -40.66
C TYR A 21 1.35 -31.53 -40.25
N ALA A 22 0.97 -30.57 -41.09
CA ALA A 22 -0.25 -29.78 -40.90
C ALA A 22 -1.51 -30.65 -40.96
N THR A 23 -1.60 -31.56 -41.93
CA THR A 23 -2.72 -32.51 -42.04
C THR A 23 -2.84 -33.40 -40.81
N VAL A 24 -1.72 -33.95 -40.32
CA VAL A 24 -1.71 -34.75 -39.08
C VAL A 24 -2.16 -33.88 -37.90
N GLY A 25 -1.70 -32.64 -37.80
CA GLY A 25 -2.14 -31.69 -36.78
C GLY A 25 -3.67 -31.49 -36.76
N LEU A 26 -4.27 -31.28 -37.94
CA LEU A 26 -5.73 -31.13 -38.08
C LEU A 26 -6.49 -32.40 -37.69
N VAL A 27 -6.00 -33.57 -38.08
CA VAL A 27 -6.56 -34.86 -37.63
C VAL A 27 -6.48 -34.99 -36.10
N GLY A 28 -5.36 -34.57 -35.51
CA GLY A 28 -5.19 -34.53 -34.06
C GLY A 28 -6.17 -33.62 -33.35
N VAL A 29 -6.54 -32.48 -33.93
CA VAL A 29 -7.60 -31.62 -33.37
C VAL A 29 -8.93 -32.36 -33.37
N GLY A 30 -9.30 -33.01 -34.48
CA GLY A 30 -10.53 -33.82 -34.52
C GLY A 30 -10.53 -34.96 -33.48
N VAL A 31 -9.40 -35.65 -33.31
CA VAL A 31 -9.25 -36.69 -32.28
C VAL A 31 -9.36 -36.10 -30.87
N ASN A 32 -8.81 -34.91 -30.63
CA ASN A 32 -8.92 -34.22 -29.35
C ASN A 32 -10.39 -33.96 -29.00
N GLU A 33 -11.15 -33.36 -29.92
CA GLU A 33 -12.56 -33.00 -29.68
C GLU A 33 -13.43 -34.24 -29.48
N VAL A 34 -13.23 -35.31 -30.27
CA VAL A 34 -13.99 -36.56 -30.11
C VAL A 34 -13.69 -37.22 -28.76
N VAL A 35 -12.41 -37.30 -28.35
CA VAL A 35 -12.04 -37.91 -27.07
C VAL A 35 -12.56 -37.06 -25.90
N LEU A 36 -12.50 -35.73 -26.00
CA LEU A 36 -13.05 -34.84 -24.98
C LEU A 36 -14.57 -35.03 -24.86
N PHE A 37 -15.29 -35.00 -25.98
CA PHE A 37 -16.73 -35.22 -26.03
C PHE A 37 -17.12 -36.56 -25.43
N VAL A 38 -16.44 -37.65 -25.82
CA VAL A 38 -16.74 -38.98 -25.26
C VAL A 38 -16.44 -39.05 -23.76
N SER A 39 -15.33 -38.47 -23.31
CA SER A 39 -14.93 -38.46 -21.90
C SER A 39 -15.95 -37.72 -21.04
N VAL A 40 -16.44 -36.57 -21.49
CA VAL A 40 -17.40 -35.76 -20.73
C VAL A 40 -18.82 -36.33 -20.86
N ALA A 41 -19.30 -36.57 -22.07
CA ALA A 41 -20.69 -36.90 -22.33
C ALA A 41 -21.07 -38.36 -22.01
N TYR A 42 -20.12 -39.30 -22.08
CA TYR A 42 -20.41 -40.73 -21.90
C TYR A 42 -19.66 -41.38 -20.74
N VAL A 43 -18.44 -40.91 -20.41
CA VAL A 43 -17.68 -41.43 -19.26
C VAL A 43 -17.99 -40.64 -17.98
N GLY A 44 -18.51 -39.42 -18.11
CA GLY A 44 -18.92 -38.58 -16.97
C GLY A 44 -17.76 -37.93 -16.22
N VAL A 45 -16.56 -37.84 -16.82
CA VAL A 45 -15.44 -37.09 -16.20
C VAL A 45 -15.55 -35.60 -16.47
N THR A 46 -15.00 -34.78 -15.58
CA THR A 46 -15.03 -33.31 -15.72
C THR A 46 -14.36 -32.85 -17.02
N TYR A 47 -14.80 -31.72 -17.58
CA TYR A 47 -14.23 -31.18 -18.82
C TYR A 47 -12.74 -30.84 -18.70
N VAL A 48 -12.25 -30.55 -17.49
CA VAL A 48 -10.81 -30.34 -17.22
C VAL A 48 -10.04 -31.65 -17.34
N THR A 49 -10.49 -32.71 -16.66
CA THR A 49 -9.85 -34.03 -16.71
C THR A 49 -9.96 -34.64 -18.11
N GLY A 50 -11.13 -34.54 -18.74
CA GLY A 50 -11.35 -34.91 -20.13
C GLY A 50 -10.48 -34.11 -21.10
N GLY A 51 -10.27 -32.82 -20.83
CA GLY A 51 -9.42 -31.93 -21.62
C GLY A 51 -7.93 -32.31 -21.55
N ILE A 52 -7.45 -32.71 -20.38
CA ILE A 52 -6.08 -33.22 -20.22
C ILE A 52 -5.92 -34.56 -20.93
N LEU A 53 -6.87 -35.48 -20.71
CA LEU A 53 -6.83 -36.83 -21.29
C LEU A 53 -6.87 -36.77 -22.83
N SER A 54 -7.79 -36.00 -23.41
CA SER A 54 -7.91 -35.82 -24.86
C SER A 54 -6.65 -35.23 -25.49
N ARG A 55 -6.01 -34.25 -24.84
CA ARG A 55 -4.74 -33.67 -25.32
C ARG A 55 -3.60 -34.69 -25.32
N ILE A 56 -3.50 -35.54 -24.31
CA ILE A 56 -2.50 -36.62 -24.26
C ILE A 56 -2.75 -37.59 -25.42
N VAL A 57 -3.99 -38.06 -25.59
CA VAL A 57 -4.36 -39.01 -26.66
C VAL A 57 -4.10 -38.39 -28.04
N SER A 58 -4.45 -37.13 -28.25
CA SER A 58 -4.21 -36.40 -29.49
C SER A 58 -2.72 -36.27 -29.80
N ILE A 59 -1.89 -35.90 -28.81
CA ILE A 59 -0.43 -35.80 -28.98
C ILE A 59 0.19 -37.15 -29.36
N LEU A 60 -0.25 -38.24 -28.72
CA LEU A 60 0.26 -39.59 -29.02
C LEU A 60 -0.20 -40.08 -30.40
N THR A 61 -1.44 -39.76 -30.79
CA THR A 61 -1.97 -40.07 -32.13
C THR A 61 -1.18 -39.31 -33.20
N ASN A 62 -0.97 -38.01 -32.98
CA ASN A 62 -0.16 -37.18 -33.85
C ASN A 62 1.28 -37.68 -33.95
N TYR A 63 1.85 -38.19 -32.86
CA TYR A 63 3.17 -38.79 -32.87
C TYR A 63 3.21 -40.04 -33.75
N ALA A 64 2.28 -40.97 -33.56
CA ALA A 64 2.21 -42.20 -34.34
C ALA A 64 2.02 -41.94 -35.84
N LEU A 65 1.11 -41.04 -36.20
CA LEU A 65 0.87 -40.64 -37.59
C LEU A 65 2.11 -39.95 -38.20
N ASN A 66 2.78 -39.08 -37.45
CA ASN A 66 3.98 -38.41 -37.94
C ASN A 66 5.17 -39.35 -38.11
N ASP A 67 5.35 -40.32 -37.22
CA ASP A 67 6.40 -41.35 -37.34
C ASP A 67 6.16 -42.26 -38.56
N HIS A 68 4.90 -42.65 -38.78
CA HIS A 68 4.53 -43.61 -39.82
C HIS A 68 4.35 -42.97 -41.21
N TRP A 69 3.98 -41.69 -41.30
CA TRP A 69 3.62 -41.04 -42.57
C TRP A 69 4.48 -39.82 -42.92
N THR A 70 4.60 -38.85 -42.00
CA THR A 70 5.30 -37.59 -42.28
C THR A 70 6.81 -37.79 -42.38
N TRP A 71 7.39 -38.54 -41.45
CA TRP A 71 8.84 -38.82 -41.39
C TRP A 71 9.16 -40.30 -41.59
N ARG A 72 8.31 -41.02 -42.32
CA ARG A 72 8.47 -42.45 -42.63
C ARG A 72 9.90 -42.76 -43.10
N GLY A 73 10.56 -43.70 -42.44
CA GLY A 73 11.93 -44.13 -42.76
C GLY A 73 13.05 -43.30 -42.12
N ARG A 74 12.75 -42.26 -41.32
CA ARG A 74 13.75 -41.45 -40.58
C ARG A 74 13.78 -41.79 -39.09
N GLY A 75 14.92 -41.57 -38.43
CA GLY A 75 15.03 -41.69 -36.97
C GLY A 75 15.36 -43.08 -36.38
N GLY A 76 15.67 -44.08 -37.22
CA GLY A 76 16.10 -45.42 -36.80
C GLY A 76 14.95 -46.41 -36.54
N THR A 77 15.18 -47.69 -36.82
CA THR A 77 14.18 -48.77 -36.67
C THR A 77 14.32 -49.47 -35.31
N GLY A 78 13.20 -49.97 -34.76
CA GLY A 78 13.15 -50.74 -33.49
C GLY A 78 12.43 -50.03 -32.34
N ARG A 79 11.86 -50.82 -31.42
CA ARG A 79 11.00 -50.34 -30.31
C ARG A 79 11.68 -49.28 -29.43
N ARG A 80 12.95 -49.48 -29.06
CA ARG A 80 13.71 -48.52 -28.25
C ARG A 80 13.83 -47.15 -28.93
N LYS A 81 14.06 -47.12 -30.25
CA LYS A 81 14.18 -45.88 -31.02
C LYS A 81 12.83 -45.19 -31.23
N TYR A 82 11.75 -45.97 -31.36
CA TYR A 82 10.39 -45.44 -31.36
C TYR A 82 10.06 -44.74 -30.03
N VAL A 83 10.33 -45.37 -28.89
CA VAL A 83 10.07 -44.72 -27.58
C VAL A 83 10.93 -43.46 -27.38
N GLU A 84 12.20 -43.49 -27.77
CA GLU A 84 13.10 -42.34 -27.70
C GLU A 84 12.57 -41.14 -28.51
N ARG A 85 12.04 -41.39 -29.72
CA ARG A 85 11.42 -40.33 -30.54
C ARG A 85 10.10 -39.85 -29.96
N GLY A 86 9.30 -40.73 -29.37
CA GLY A 86 8.07 -40.38 -28.67
C GLY A 86 8.33 -39.40 -27.53
N GLY A 87 9.30 -39.70 -26.65
CA GLY A 87 9.68 -38.81 -25.56
C GLY A 87 10.19 -37.45 -26.06
N LYS A 88 11.03 -37.44 -27.11
CA LYS A 88 11.47 -36.20 -27.75
C LYS A 88 10.32 -35.41 -28.34
N TYR A 89 9.39 -36.08 -29.03
CA TYR A 89 8.24 -35.43 -29.65
C TYR A 89 7.34 -34.78 -28.59
N VAL A 90 6.96 -35.50 -27.54
CA VAL A 90 6.17 -34.94 -26.42
C VAL A 90 6.86 -33.74 -25.80
N GLY A 91 8.16 -33.85 -25.49
CA GLY A 91 8.95 -32.72 -24.97
C GLY A 91 8.90 -31.49 -25.89
N THR A 92 8.97 -31.68 -27.21
CA THR A 92 8.85 -30.56 -28.16
C THR A 92 7.45 -29.93 -28.20
N ARG A 93 6.40 -30.71 -27.92
CA ARG A 93 5.02 -30.19 -27.86
C ARG A 93 4.82 -29.31 -26.65
N ILE A 94 5.32 -29.71 -25.48
CA ILE A 94 5.24 -28.92 -24.24
C ILE A 94 5.90 -27.55 -24.46
N VAL A 95 7.12 -27.53 -25.01
CA VAL A 95 7.82 -26.27 -25.33
C VAL A 95 7.05 -25.45 -26.37
N GLY A 96 6.47 -26.10 -27.38
CA GLY A 96 5.65 -25.41 -28.38
C GLY A 96 4.40 -24.75 -27.80
N ILE A 97 3.75 -25.39 -26.82
CA ILE A 97 2.61 -24.82 -26.09
C ILE A 97 3.05 -23.60 -25.29
N LEU A 98 4.17 -23.69 -24.56
CA LEU A 98 4.71 -22.55 -23.82
C LEU A 98 5.05 -21.38 -24.74
N ILE A 99 5.68 -21.63 -25.89
CA ILE A 99 5.96 -20.59 -26.90
C ILE A 99 4.65 -19.96 -27.39
N GLY A 100 3.62 -20.76 -27.68
CA GLY A 100 2.32 -20.26 -28.09
C GLY A 100 1.70 -19.34 -27.04
N ILE A 101 1.65 -19.77 -25.78
CA ILE A 101 1.13 -18.97 -24.65
C ILE A 101 1.93 -17.67 -24.50
N SER A 102 3.26 -17.74 -24.50
CA SER A 102 4.10 -16.54 -24.38
C SER A 102 3.90 -15.56 -25.54
N VAL A 103 3.78 -16.05 -26.78
CA VAL A 103 3.50 -15.20 -27.95
C VAL A 103 2.12 -14.56 -27.83
N LEU A 104 1.10 -15.32 -27.40
CA LEU A 104 -0.24 -14.80 -27.19
C LEU A 104 -0.24 -13.67 -26.16
N ILE A 105 0.32 -13.90 -24.97
CA ILE A 105 0.40 -12.91 -23.89
C ILE A 105 1.13 -11.66 -24.37
N VAL A 106 2.29 -11.81 -25.01
CA VAL A 106 3.07 -10.66 -25.50
C VAL A 106 2.26 -9.86 -26.52
N LEU A 107 1.58 -10.51 -27.47
CA LEU A 107 0.82 -9.79 -28.49
C LEU A 107 -0.42 -9.08 -27.94
N VAL A 108 -1.10 -9.67 -26.95
CA VAL A 108 -2.28 -9.05 -26.32
C VAL A 108 -1.85 -7.94 -25.37
N GLU A 109 -1.00 -8.24 -24.40
CA GLU A 109 -0.67 -7.33 -23.30
C GLU A 109 0.32 -6.24 -23.71
N ALA A 110 1.31 -6.56 -24.55
CA ALA A 110 2.35 -5.59 -24.91
C ALA A 110 2.07 -4.84 -26.22
N PHE A 111 1.26 -5.43 -27.12
CA PHE A 111 0.97 -4.84 -28.43
C PHE A 111 -0.51 -4.51 -28.66
N GLY A 112 -1.39 -4.75 -27.68
CA GLY A 112 -2.83 -4.45 -27.78
C GLY A 112 -3.54 -5.22 -28.91
N MET A 113 -2.96 -6.32 -29.39
CA MET A 113 -3.53 -7.07 -30.51
C MET A 113 -4.77 -7.83 -30.05
N HIS A 114 -5.85 -7.76 -30.83
CA HIS A 114 -7.07 -8.50 -30.53
C HIS A 114 -6.78 -10.00 -30.34
N TYR A 115 -7.24 -10.56 -29.21
CA TYR A 115 -6.83 -11.88 -28.74
C TYR A 115 -7.05 -13.00 -29.77
N LEU A 116 -8.09 -12.92 -30.60
CA LEU A 116 -8.32 -13.89 -31.69
C LEU A 116 -7.21 -13.88 -32.75
N LEU A 117 -6.74 -12.69 -33.15
CA LEU A 117 -5.66 -12.55 -34.13
C LEU A 117 -4.32 -12.96 -33.51
N ALA A 118 -4.07 -12.54 -32.27
CA ALA A 118 -2.90 -12.95 -31.51
C ALA A 118 -2.83 -14.48 -31.34
N ASN A 119 -3.98 -15.13 -31.10
CA ASN A 119 -4.07 -16.58 -30.97
C ASN A 119 -3.75 -17.31 -32.29
N LEU A 120 -4.20 -16.79 -33.45
CA LEU A 120 -3.81 -17.34 -34.76
C LEU A 120 -2.29 -17.27 -34.97
N VAL A 121 -1.66 -16.14 -34.59
CA VAL A 121 -0.20 -15.97 -34.68
C VAL A 121 0.53 -16.92 -33.72
N ALA A 122 0.03 -17.07 -32.49
CA ALA A 122 0.56 -17.99 -31.48
C ALA A 122 0.54 -19.45 -31.94
N ILE A 123 -0.58 -19.90 -32.54
CA ILE A 123 -0.72 -21.24 -33.14
C ILE A 123 0.32 -21.41 -34.27
N GLY A 124 0.49 -20.39 -35.12
CA GLY A 124 1.51 -20.38 -36.17
C GLY A 124 2.93 -20.53 -35.64
N ALA A 125 3.28 -19.80 -34.59
CA ALA A 125 4.60 -19.87 -33.95
C ALA A 125 4.87 -21.27 -33.33
N GLY A 126 3.90 -21.82 -32.61
CA GLY A 126 3.96 -23.17 -32.05
C GLY A 126 4.09 -24.25 -33.14
N PHE A 127 3.37 -24.10 -34.25
CA PHE A 127 3.44 -24.98 -35.41
C PHE A 127 4.84 -24.96 -36.06
N LEU A 128 5.40 -23.78 -36.31
CA LEU A 128 6.72 -23.61 -36.92
C LEU A 128 7.84 -24.17 -36.04
N TRP A 129 7.77 -23.91 -34.74
CA TRP A 129 8.68 -24.53 -33.76
C TRP A 129 8.58 -26.05 -33.81
N GLY A 130 7.36 -26.57 -33.66
CA GLY A 130 7.06 -27.99 -33.62
C GLY A 130 7.55 -28.74 -34.86
N PHE A 131 7.31 -28.20 -36.07
CA PHE A 131 7.81 -28.79 -37.30
C PHE A 131 9.33 -28.70 -37.40
N GLY A 132 9.90 -27.51 -37.16
CA GLY A 132 11.33 -27.24 -37.34
C GLY A 132 12.21 -28.12 -36.46
N ILE A 133 11.82 -28.31 -35.20
CA ILE A 133 12.56 -29.17 -34.26
C ILE A 133 12.32 -30.65 -34.54
N SER A 134 11.10 -31.03 -34.97
CA SER A 134 10.79 -32.41 -35.36
C SER A 134 11.65 -32.87 -36.54
N GLU A 135 11.81 -32.02 -37.56
CA GLU A 135 12.65 -32.29 -38.74
C GLU A 135 14.16 -32.40 -38.39
N ARG A 136 14.65 -31.62 -37.43
CA ARG A 136 16.09 -31.49 -37.13
C ARG A 136 16.57 -32.34 -35.95
N TRP A 137 15.67 -32.75 -35.07
CA TRP A 137 16.04 -33.39 -33.80
C TRP A 137 15.30 -34.69 -33.54
N VAL A 138 13.97 -34.71 -33.72
CA VAL A 138 13.16 -35.90 -33.46
C VAL A 138 13.41 -36.97 -34.55
N TRP A 139 13.29 -36.60 -35.84
CA TRP A 139 13.46 -37.50 -36.98
C TRP A 139 14.68 -37.14 -37.86
N ARG A 140 15.86 -37.14 -37.25
CA ARG A 140 17.14 -36.87 -37.95
C ARG A 140 17.39 -37.83 -39.14
N PRO A 141 17.83 -37.34 -40.32
CA PRO A 141 18.20 -38.19 -41.48
C PRO A 141 19.45 -39.06 -41.22
N ARG A 142 19.53 -40.24 -41.86
CA ARG A 142 20.74 -41.11 -41.88
C ARG A 142 21.84 -40.52 -42.79
N SER A 143 23.09 -40.91 -42.56
CA SER A 143 24.31 -40.21 -43.00
C SER A 143 24.74 -40.37 -44.47
N ASP A 144 24.10 -41.22 -45.28
CA ASP A 144 24.76 -41.79 -46.49
C ASP A 144 24.16 -41.30 -47.84
N ASP A 145 23.77 -40.02 -47.96
CA ASP A 145 23.18 -39.45 -49.20
C ASP A 145 24.19 -38.53 -49.95
N PRO A 146 24.64 -38.88 -51.19
CA PRO A 146 25.70 -38.17 -51.91
C PRO A 146 25.35 -36.72 -52.31
N LEU A 147 24.09 -36.42 -52.68
CA LEU A 147 23.63 -35.03 -52.95
C LEU A 147 23.66 -34.15 -51.69
N GLY A 148 23.63 -34.77 -50.51
CA GLY A 148 23.79 -34.10 -49.23
C GLY A 148 25.23 -33.63 -48.96
N SER A 149 26.24 -34.17 -49.65
CA SER A 149 27.66 -33.88 -49.36
C SER A 149 28.14 -32.52 -49.89
N GLU A 150 27.70 -32.12 -51.09
CA GLU A 150 27.98 -30.78 -51.65
C GLU A 150 27.15 -29.68 -50.98
N LEU A 151 25.85 -29.93 -50.76
CA LEU A 151 25.01 -29.04 -49.96
C LEU A 151 25.53 -28.92 -48.53
N ARG A 152 26.18 -29.95 -47.94
CA ARG A 152 26.88 -29.87 -46.63
C ARG A 152 28.19 -29.11 -46.68
N ARG A 153 28.87 -28.95 -47.82
CA ARG A 153 30.04 -28.05 -47.93
C ARG A 153 29.60 -26.58 -47.93
N VAL A 154 28.60 -26.23 -48.73
CA VAL A 154 28.08 -24.84 -48.83
C VAL A 154 27.24 -24.46 -47.59
N SER A 155 26.37 -25.36 -47.12
CA SER A 155 25.64 -25.17 -45.86
C SER A 155 26.54 -25.38 -44.65
N GLY A 156 27.62 -26.17 -44.73
CA GLY A 156 28.58 -26.35 -43.64
C GLY A 156 29.39 -25.10 -43.33
N GLN A 157 29.70 -24.28 -44.33
CA GLN A 157 30.30 -22.95 -44.13
C GLN A 157 29.29 -21.94 -43.56
N ARG A 158 28.03 -21.95 -44.01
CA ARG A 158 26.97 -21.11 -43.42
C ARG A 158 26.54 -21.58 -42.01
N ILE A 159 26.51 -22.89 -41.75
CA ILE A 159 26.20 -23.51 -40.47
C ILE A 159 27.40 -23.39 -39.52
N SER A 160 28.64 -23.45 -39.99
CA SER A 160 29.80 -23.13 -39.14
C SER A 160 29.80 -21.66 -38.78
N ALA A 161 29.46 -20.75 -39.70
CA ALA A 161 29.28 -19.33 -39.39
C ALA A 161 28.13 -19.11 -38.38
N VAL A 162 26.95 -19.72 -38.58
CA VAL A 162 25.82 -19.63 -37.65
C VAL A 162 26.12 -20.32 -36.32
N ARG A 163 26.78 -21.48 -36.30
CA ARG A 163 27.17 -22.19 -35.07
C ARG A 163 28.30 -21.45 -34.34
N THR A 164 29.17 -20.74 -35.06
CA THR A 164 30.16 -19.84 -34.49
C THR A 164 29.50 -18.60 -33.93
N ARG A 165 28.47 -18.04 -34.61
CA ARG A 165 27.63 -16.95 -34.08
C ARG A 165 26.80 -17.38 -32.88
N ILE A 166 26.21 -18.57 -32.86
CA ILE A 166 25.47 -19.13 -31.72
C ILE A 166 26.42 -19.47 -30.56
N ARG A 167 27.62 -20.01 -30.84
CA ARG A 167 28.64 -20.23 -29.80
C ARG A 167 29.23 -18.92 -29.30
N ALA A 168 29.40 -17.92 -30.16
CA ALA A 168 29.83 -16.57 -29.78
C ALA A 168 28.75 -15.86 -28.96
N ALA A 169 27.48 -15.97 -29.36
CA ALA A 169 26.33 -15.49 -28.61
C ALA A 169 26.19 -16.22 -27.27
N GLY A 170 26.32 -17.54 -27.24
CA GLY A 170 26.32 -18.35 -26.02
C GLY A 170 27.49 -18.02 -25.09
N ARG A 171 28.69 -17.77 -25.64
CA ARG A 171 29.83 -17.27 -24.87
C ARG A 171 29.61 -15.83 -24.38
N ALA A 172 29.01 -14.96 -25.18
CA ALA A 172 28.69 -13.59 -24.80
C ALA A 172 27.61 -13.55 -23.71
N ILE A 173 26.57 -14.37 -23.82
CA ILE A 173 25.54 -14.57 -22.79
C ILE A 173 26.17 -15.15 -21.52
N HIS A 174 27.02 -16.17 -21.64
CA HIS A 174 27.71 -16.74 -20.49
C HIS A 174 28.68 -15.75 -19.83
N ALA A 175 29.33 -14.90 -20.61
CA ALA A 175 30.18 -13.83 -20.11
C ALA A 175 29.38 -12.71 -19.41
N ARG A 176 28.11 -12.51 -19.81
CA ARG A 176 27.19 -11.53 -19.24
C ARG A 176 26.12 -12.14 -18.32
N ARG A 177 26.35 -13.37 -17.84
CA ARG A 177 25.32 -14.13 -17.10
C ARG A 177 24.91 -13.43 -15.81
N HIS A 178 25.85 -12.76 -15.15
CA HIS A 178 25.60 -12.01 -13.92
C HIS A 178 24.77 -10.76 -14.22
N GLU A 179 25.14 -10.01 -15.26
CA GLU A 179 24.39 -8.84 -15.72
C GLU A 179 22.95 -9.21 -16.08
N LEU A 180 22.76 -10.30 -16.82
CA LEU A 180 21.42 -10.81 -17.15
C LEU A 180 20.65 -11.28 -15.92
N ALA A 181 21.30 -11.92 -14.95
CA ALA A 181 20.67 -12.34 -13.70
C ALA A 181 20.24 -11.13 -12.86
N VAL A 182 21.07 -10.08 -12.78
CA VAL A 182 20.76 -8.84 -12.07
C VAL A 182 19.60 -8.09 -12.73
N VAL A 183 19.59 -7.98 -14.06
CA VAL A 183 18.47 -7.38 -14.79
C VAL A 183 17.20 -8.21 -14.62
N GLY A 184 17.30 -9.54 -14.71
CA GLY A 184 16.17 -10.43 -14.47
C GLY A 184 15.60 -10.29 -13.05
N LEU A 185 16.46 -10.22 -12.04
CA LEU A 185 16.06 -9.97 -10.64
C LEU A 185 15.39 -8.60 -10.49
N SER A 186 15.99 -7.55 -11.05
CA SER A 186 15.45 -6.18 -11.04
C SER A 186 14.07 -6.09 -11.66
N VAL A 187 13.88 -6.69 -12.85
CA VAL A 187 12.58 -6.72 -13.53
C VAL A 187 11.56 -7.55 -12.75
N ALA A 188 11.94 -8.72 -12.24
CA ALA A 188 11.02 -9.59 -11.50
C ALA A 188 10.53 -8.94 -10.20
N VAL A 189 11.45 -8.40 -9.39
CA VAL A 189 11.13 -7.70 -8.15
C VAL A 189 10.34 -6.43 -8.43
N GLY A 190 10.76 -5.65 -9.44
CA GLY A 190 10.06 -4.43 -9.83
C GLY A 190 8.63 -4.68 -10.28
N ALA A 191 8.38 -5.67 -11.13
CA ALA A 191 7.04 -6.02 -11.58
C ALA A 191 6.15 -6.53 -10.44
N ALA A 192 6.70 -7.38 -9.55
CA ALA A 192 5.95 -7.92 -8.41
C ALA A 192 5.54 -6.81 -7.42
N LEU A 193 6.47 -5.93 -7.06
CA LEU A 193 6.19 -4.84 -6.12
C LEU A 193 5.31 -3.74 -6.74
N THR A 194 5.43 -3.50 -8.05
CA THR A 194 4.49 -2.61 -8.77
C THR A 194 3.06 -3.15 -8.67
N ALA A 195 2.87 -4.43 -9.00
CA ALA A 195 1.55 -5.06 -8.94
C ALA A 195 0.98 -5.02 -7.52
N PHE A 196 1.82 -5.26 -6.51
CA PHE A 196 1.40 -5.20 -5.11
C PHE A 196 1.01 -3.79 -4.65
N LEU A 197 1.77 -2.75 -5.01
CA LEU A 197 1.43 -1.36 -4.71
C LEU A 197 0.10 -0.94 -5.34
N LEU A 198 -0.15 -1.36 -6.59
CA LEU A 198 -1.42 -1.10 -7.26
C LEU A 198 -2.59 -1.81 -6.57
N LEU A 199 -2.38 -3.01 -6.03
CA LEU A 199 -3.38 -3.69 -5.22
C LEU A 199 -3.64 -2.99 -3.88
N GLN A 200 -2.60 -2.47 -3.22
CA GLN A 200 -2.77 -1.66 -2.00
C GLN A 200 -3.55 -0.40 -2.27
N HIS A 201 -3.23 0.33 -3.34
CA HIS A 201 -3.96 1.52 -3.74
C HIS A 201 -5.44 1.22 -3.97
N ARG A 202 -5.74 0.21 -4.80
CA ARG A 202 -7.13 -0.22 -5.06
C ARG A 202 -7.87 -0.78 -3.84
N ALA A 203 -7.16 -1.09 -2.76
CA ALA A 203 -7.74 -1.56 -1.51
C ALA A 203 -7.88 -0.45 -0.47
N TYR A 204 -7.68 0.83 -0.86
CA TYR A 204 -7.71 1.98 0.05
C TYR A 204 -6.69 1.84 1.21
N LEU A 205 -5.51 1.29 0.91
CA LEU A 205 -4.41 1.13 1.88
C LEU A 205 -3.26 2.12 1.64
N THR A 206 -3.41 3.03 0.66
CA THR A 206 -2.49 4.15 0.42
C THR A 206 -2.97 5.39 1.18
N SER A 207 -2.06 6.29 1.56
CA SER A 207 -2.37 7.45 2.38
C SER A 207 -2.37 8.77 1.62
N GLY A 208 -3.20 9.69 2.09
CA GLY A 208 -3.29 11.05 1.59
C GLY A 208 -2.10 11.91 2.02
N SER A 209 -1.58 11.68 3.24
CA SER A 209 -0.40 12.37 3.77
C SER A 209 0.83 12.26 2.90
N ASP A 210 0.99 11.12 2.22
CA ASP A 210 2.09 10.84 1.32
C ASP A 210 1.60 10.78 -0.14
N LEU A 211 1.02 9.67 -0.61
CA LEU A 211 0.66 9.50 -2.03
C LEU A 211 -0.27 10.60 -2.54
N GLY A 212 -1.38 10.84 -1.84
CA GLY A 212 -2.37 11.84 -2.25
C GLY A 212 -1.80 13.26 -2.32
N ALA A 213 -0.93 13.63 -1.38
CA ALA A 213 -0.24 14.91 -1.40
C ALA A 213 0.59 15.11 -2.69
N TYR A 214 1.37 14.12 -3.12
CA TYR A 214 2.13 14.22 -4.38
C TYR A 214 1.23 14.24 -5.61
N VAL A 215 0.11 13.51 -5.59
CA VAL A 215 -0.88 13.55 -6.69
C VAL A 215 -1.47 14.96 -6.82
N GLN A 216 -1.92 15.56 -5.72
CA GLN A 216 -2.44 16.93 -5.71
C GLN A 216 -1.40 17.94 -6.18
N MET A 217 -0.16 17.81 -5.71
CA MET A 217 0.95 18.70 -6.07
C MET A 217 1.20 18.70 -7.57
N PHE A 218 1.22 17.51 -8.18
CA PHE A 218 1.45 17.39 -9.61
C PHE A 218 0.22 17.73 -10.44
N SER A 219 -1.00 17.40 -9.97
CA SER A 219 -2.24 17.77 -10.63
C SER A 219 -2.38 19.28 -10.76
N THR A 220 -2.33 19.99 -9.62
CA THR A 220 -2.43 21.46 -9.57
C THR A 220 -1.32 22.17 -10.34
N THR A 221 -0.09 21.63 -10.33
CA THR A 221 1.02 22.19 -11.11
C THR A 221 0.85 21.96 -12.61
N ALA A 222 0.32 20.80 -13.02
CA ALA A 222 0.12 20.47 -14.43
C ALA A 222 -1.07 21.21 -15.03
N SER A 223 -2.14 21.42 -14.27
CA SER A 223 -3.34 22.16 -14.67
C SER A 223 -3.15 23.68 -14.64
N GLY A 224 -2.24 24.16 -13.79
CA GLY A 224 -1.98 25.59 -13.57
C GLY A 224 -2.79 26.22 -12.44
N ASP A 225 -3.48 25.41 -11.65
CA ASP A 225 -4.30 25.85 -10.50
C ASP A 225 -3.45 26.22 -9.27
N GLY A 226 -2.20 25.75 -9.21
CA GLY A 226 -1.29 26.05 -8.09
C GLY A 226 0.14 25.57 -8.34
N TRP A 227 1.06 25.88 -7.42
CA TRP A 227 2.46 25.43 -7.51
C TRP A 227 2.79 24.46 -6.38
N LEU A 228 2.79 23.17 -6.72
CA LEU A 228 3.05 22.06 -5.80
C LEU A 228 2.14 22.12 -4.55
N GLU A 229 0.83 22.34 -4.75
CA GLU A 229 -0.16 22.37 -3.68
C GLU A 229 -0.44 20.96 -3.16
N HIS A 230 -0.22 20.71 -1.87
CA HIS A 230 -0.32 19.35 -1.32
C HIS A 230 -1.70 19.00 -0.75
N GLY A 231 -2.67 19.91 -0.84
CA GLY A 231 -4.07 19.70 -0.41
C GLY A 231 -4.27 19.31 1.06
N LYS A 232 -3.32 19.69 1.93
CA LYS A 232 -3.42 19.47 3.38
C LYS A 232 -3.55 20.82 4.07
N TYR A 233 -4.43 20.91 5.05
CA TYR A 233 -4.52 22.09 5.89
C TYR A 233 -3.29 22.18 6.81
N ARG A 234 -2.45 23.21 6.62
CA ARG A 234 -1.23 23.43 7.41
C ARG A 234 -1.07 24.88 7.86
N ILE A 235 -0.95 25.07 9.16
CA ILE A 235 -0.65 26.37 9.78
C ILE A 235 0.74 26.85 9.36
N GLY A 236 0.86 28.12 8.98
CA GLY A 236 2.14 28.74 8.59
C GLY A 236 2.55 28.52 7.13
N HIS A 237 1.70 27.85 6.35
CA HIS A 237 1.82 27.70 4.90
C HIS A 237 0.60 28.35 4.22
N PRO A 238 0.55 29.70 4.13
CA PRO A 238 -0.61 30.41 3.60
C PRO A 238 -0.90 30.06 2.13
N MET A 239 0.06 29.44 1.43
CA MET A 239 -0.07 29.03 0.04
C MET A 239 0.02 27.52 -0.17
N GLY A 240 -0.13 26.65 0.84
CA GLY A 240 -0.26 25.19 0.67
C GLY A 240 0.86 24.42 -0.06
N SER A 241 1.92 25.09 -0.51
CA SER A 241 2.96 24.52 -1.36
C SER A 241 3.92 23.62 -0.59
N TYR A 242 4.22 22.45 -1.14
CA TYR A 242 5.20 21.50 -0.58
C TYR A 242 6.58 22.12 -0.38
N TRP A 243 6.98 23.05 -1.26
CA TRP A 243 8.25 23.76 -1.14
C TRP A 243 8.36 24.66 0.08
N GLY A 244 7.26 24.99 0.75
CA GLY A 244 7.29 25.63 2.05
C GLY A 244 7.78 24.68 3.15
N ALA A 245 7.50 23.39 3.02
CA ALA A 245 7.85 22.37 4.02
C ALA A 245 9.20 21.69 3.71
N HIS A 246 9.44 21.33 2.45
CA HIS A 246 10.65 20.65 1.98
C HIS A 246 11.06 21.14 0.60
N PHE A 247 12.36 21.38 0.40
CA PHE A 247 12.90 21.72 -0.91
C PHE A 247 13.37 20.48 -1.67
N SER A 248 12.62 20.12 -2.71
CA SER A 248 12.98 19.04 -3.64
C SER A 248 12.83 19.49 -5.09
N ALA A 249 13.94 19.74 -5.77
CA ALA A 249 13.95 20.13 -7.18
C ALA A 249 13.96 18.91 -8.11
N THR A 250 14.59 17.80 -7.72
CA THR A 250 14.60 16.57 -8.55
C THR A 250 13.22 15.91 -8.63
N LEU A 251 12.34 16.18 -7.66
CA LEU A 251 10.93 15.79 -7.69
C LEU A 251 10.23 16.19 -8.99
N LEU A 252 10.58 17.34 -9.58
CA LEU A 252 9.99 17.85 -10.82
C LEU A 252 10.21 16.94 -12.04
N VAL A 253 11.18 16.01 -11.99
CA VAL A 253 11.35 15.01 -13.06
C VAL A 253 10.12 14.11 -13.18
N PHE A 254 9.40 13.88 -12.08
CA PHE A 254 8.21 13.02 -12.03
C PHE A 254 6.93 13.73 -12.51
N LEU A 255 6.94 15.06 -12.59
CA LEU A 255 5.85 15.82 -13.20
C LEU A 255 5.67 15.48 -14.68
N VAL A 256 6.76 15.14 -15.40
CA VAL A 256 6.69 14.80 -16.83
C VAL A 256 5.87 13.53 -17.09
N PRO A 257 6.19 12.35 -16.50
CA PRO A 257 5.36 11.17 -16.68
C PRO A 257 3.95 11.36 -16.08
N PHE A 258 3.81 12.08 -14.97
CA PHE A 258 2.50 12.39 -14.40
C PHE A 258 1.63 13.20 -15.37
N ALA A 259 2.16 14.25 -16.01
CA ALA A 259 1.42 15.04 -16.99
C ALA A 259 1.02 14.26 -18.26
N ILE A 260 1.72 13.16 -18.58
CA ILE A 260 1.36 12.27 -19.69
C ILE A 260 0.19 11.35 -19.31
N ALA A 261 0.17 10.87 -18.08
CA ALA A 261 -0.89 10.02 -17.54
C ALA A 261 -1.17 10.43 -16.08
N PRO A 262 -2.04 11.43 -15.86
CA PRO A 262 -2.32 11.93 -14.51
C PRO A 262 -2.98 10.85 -13.66
N GLY A 263 -2.48 10.65 -12.44
CA GLY A 263 -3.06 9.71 -11.49
C GLY A 263 -2.05 9.09 -10.51
N PRO A 264 -2.52 8.56 -9.38
CA PRO A 264 -1.71 7.88 -8.36
C PRO A 264 -0.93 6.68 -8.93
N GLU A 265 -1.52 5.90 -9.83
CA GLU A 265 -0.87 4.71 -10.40
C GLU A 265 0.40 5.05 -11.17
N THR A 266 0.42 6.19 -11.87
CA THR A 266 1.60 6.64 -12.60
C THR A 266 2.77 6.87 -11.67
N LEU A 267 2.54 7.48 -10.51
CA LEU A 267 3.58 7.70 -9.50
C LEU A 267 4.07 6.38 -8.90
N LEU A 268 3.17 5.45 -8.59
CA LEU A 268 3.51 4.13 -8.04
C LEU A 268 4.33 3.28 -9.03
N VAL A 269 3.97 3.29 -10.32
CA VAL A 269 4.72 2.61 -11.39
C VAL A 269 6.09 3.24 -11.58
N VAL A 270 6.15 4.57 -11.70
CA VAL A 270 7.42 5.29 -11.89
C VAL A 270 8.37 5.07 -10.71
N LYS A 271 7.85 5.15 -9.47
CA LYS A 271 8.59 4.80 -8.26
C LYS A 271 9.19 3.41 -8.36
N SER A 272 8.37 2.42 -8.70
CA SER A 272 8.81 1.03 -8.78
C SER A 272 9.87 0.82 -9.86
N VAL A 273 9.74 1.47 -11.02
CA VAL A 273 10.77 1.41 -12.07
C VAL A 273 12.09 2.02 -11.58
N VAL A 274 12.04 3.18 -10.93
CA VAL A 274 13.24 3.86 -10.40
C VAL A 274 13.93 3.01 -9.33
N LEU A 275 13.18 2.47 -8.37
CA LEU A 275 13.73 1.58 -7.35
C LEU A 275 14.28 0.29 -7.98
N ALA A 276 13.62 -0.28 -9.00
CA ALA A 276 14.14 -1.44 -9.71
C ALA A 276 15.46 -1.16 -10.41
N LEU A 277 15.61 0.03 -11.01
CA LEU A 277 16.84 0.48 -11.68
C LEU A 277 18.01 0.71 -10.72
N SER A 278 17.75 0.88 -9.42
CA SER A 278 18.81 0.97 -8.41
C SER A 278 19.61 -0.34 -8.26
N ILE A 279 18.99 -1.50 -8.50
CA ILE A 279 19.60 -2.83 -8.39
C ILE A 279 20.73 -3.00 -9.43
N PRO A 280 20.51 -2.81 -10.75
CA PRO A 280 21.60 -2.84 -11.72
C PRO A 280 22.58 -1.68 -11.55
N ALA A 281 22.14 -0.50 -11.08
CA ALA A 281 23.06 0.59 -10.76
C ALA A 281 24.07 0.17 -9.67
N PHE A 282 23.60 -0.51 -8.62
CA PHE A 282 24.47 -1.04 -7.58
C PHE A 282 25.39 -2.14 -8.08
N TRP A 283 24.93 -3.01 -8.98
CA TRP A 283 25.78 -4.02 -9.61
C TRP A 283 27.03 -3.41 -10.28
N TYR A 284 26.89 -2.28 -10.98
CA TYR A 284 28.05 -1.61 -11.59
C TYR A 284 29.05 -1.06 -10.56
N VAL A 285 28.57 -0.66 -9.39
CA VAL A 285 29.44 -0.26 -8.27
C VAL A 285 30.15 -1.47 -7.67
N ALA A 286 29.39 -2.51 -7.34
CA ALA A 286 29.91 -3.71 -6.65
C ALA A 286 30.88 -4.50 -7.54
N SER A 287 30.54 -4.74 -8.80
CA SER A 287 31.33 -5.54 -9.74
C SER A 287 32.63 -4.87 -10.20
N GLU A 288 32.72 -3.54 -10.10
CA GLU A 288 33.96 -2.79 -10.38
C GLU A 288 34.90 -2.76 -9.17
N ALA A 289 34.35 -2.85 -7.95
CA ALA A 289 35.11 -2.73 -6.71
C ALA A 289 35.57 -4.08 -6.13
N VAL A 290 34.78 -5.14 -6.34
CA VAL A 290 35.05 -6.48 -5.78
C VAL A 290 35.55 -7.42 -6.88
N ASP A 291 36.71 -8.05 -6.66
CA ASP A 291 37.37 -8.91 -7.66
C ASP A 291 36.52 -10.14 -8.06
N ASP A 292 35.83 -10.76 -7.10
CA ASP A 292 34.95 -11.91 -7.36
C ASP A 292 33.53 -11.45 -7.70
N ARG A 293 33.14 -11.66 -8.97
CA ARG A 293 31.80 -11.33 -9.48
C ARG A 293 30.67 -12.05 -8.76
N ASN A 294 30.89 -13.23 -8.19
CA ASN A 294 29.86 -13.92 -7.41
C ASN A 294 29.68 -13.24 -6.05
N VAL A 295 30.76 -12.77 -5.42
CA VAL A 295 30.67 -12.00 -4.17
C VAL A 295 30.01 -10.64 -4.42
N ALA A 296 30.32 -9.99 -5.54
CA ALA A 296 29.59 -8.79 -5.98
C ALA A 296 28.09 -9.06 -6.18
N LEU A 297 27.74 -10.22 -6.77
CA LEU A 297 26.34 -10.62 -6.93
C LEU A 297 25.66 -10.86 -5.58
N VAL A 298 26.36 -11.44 -4.58
CA VAL A 298 25.83 -11.61 -3.22
C VAL A 298 25.49 -10.26 -2.57
N LEU A 299 26.33 -9.22 -2.76
CA LEU A 299 25.98 -7.87 -2.31
C LEU A 299 24.72 -7.34 -2.99
N VAL A 300 24.57 -7.55 -4.30
CA VAL A 300 23.38 -7.11 -5.05
C VAL A 300 22.13 -7.86 -4.61
N VAL A 301 22.22 -9.16 -4.34
CA VAL A 301 21.12 -9.95 -3.78
C VAL A 301 20.77 -9.47 -2.37
N SER A 302 21.77 -9.16 -1.54
CA SER A 302 21.54 -8.53 -0.23
C SER A 302 20.79 -7.22 -0.37
N TYR A 303 21.20 -6.35 -1.31
CA TYR A 303 20.55 -5.06 -1.56
C TYR A 303 19.10 -5.24 -2.04
N ALA A 304 18.89 -6.08 -3.06
CA ALA A 304 17.57 -6.32 -3.63
C ALA A 304 16.62 -7.02 -2.65
N GLY A 305 17.13 -7.84 -1.74
CA GLY A 305 16.36 -8.51 -0.69
C GLY A 305 16.28 -7.73 0.62
N ASN A 306 16.84 -6.51 0.69
CA ASN A 306 16.94 -5.76 1.94
C ASN A 306 15.55 -5.30 2.42
N PRO A 307 15.10 -5.67 3.63
CA PRO A 307 13.80 -5.25 4.14
C PRO A 307 13.58 -3.74 4.22
N PHE A 308 14.63 -2.92 4.34
CA PHE A 308 14.51 -1.46 4.23
C PHE A 308 14.26 -0.98 2.81
N LEU A 309 14.84 -1.65 1.81
CA LEU A 309 14.51 -1.35 0.42
C LEU A 309 13.06 -1.73 0.14
N TRP A 310 12.60 -2.87 0.65
CA TRP A 310 11.22 -3.32 0.50
C TRP A 310 10.25 -2.42 1.25
N SER A 311 10.55 -2.02 2.49
CA SER A 311 9.75 -1.05 3.25
C SER A 311 9.66 0.29 2.51
N ALA A 312 10.78 0.81 1.99
CA ALA A 312 10.75 2.00 1.15
C ALA A 312 9.99 1.80 -0.16
N TRP A 313 9.92 0.57 -0.67
CA TRP A 313 9.14 0.25 -1.86
C TRP A 313 7.65 0.22 -1.58
N LEU A 314 7.26 -0.44 -0.49
CA LEU A 314 5.88 -0.66 -0.04
C LEU A 314 5.27 0.56 0.66
N PHE A 315 6.09 1.54 1.03
CA PHE A 315 5.61 2.87 1.36
C PHE A 315 4.89 3.49 0.16
N ASP A 316 4.11 4.54 0.40
CA ASP A 316 3.49 5.39 -0.64
C ASP A 316 4.52 6.07 -1.56
N PHE A 317 4.13 7.06 -2.37
CA PHE A 317 5.11 7.80 -3.14
C PHE A 317 6.01 8.68 -2.27
N GLN A 318 7.30 8.76 -2.60
CA GLN A 318 8.31 9.52 -1.87
C GLN A 318 9.44 9.96 -2.81
N GLU A 319 9.96 11.17 -2.72
CA GLU A 319 10.94 11.72 -3.67
C GLU A 319 12.33 11.10 -3.55
N GLN A 320 12.62 10.46 -2.41
CA GLN A 320 13.93 9.86 -2.10
C GLN A 320 14.26 8.66 -2.99
N ILE A 321 13.32 8.16 -3.79
CA ILE A 321 13.48 7.00 -4.68
C ILE A 321 14.65 7.14 -5.67
N LEU A 322 15.05 8.37 -6.01
CA LEU A 322 16.21 8.65 -6.87
C LEU A 322 17.55 8.44 -6.16
N LEU A 323 17.57 8.52 -4.82
CA LEU A 323 18.80 8.56 -4.05
C LEU A 323 19.71 7.37 -4.30
N PRO A 324 19.23 6.11 -4.33
CA PRO A 324 20.13 4.99 -4.56
C PRO A 324 20.88 5.10 -5.88
N ILE A 325 20.19 5.40 -6.98
CA ILE A 325 20.83 5.55 -8.30
C ILE A 325 21.83 6.70 -8.29
N LEU A 326 21.46 7.86 -7.74
CA LEU A 326 22.32 9.03 -7.73
C LEU A 326 23.56 8.83 -6.84
N VAL A 327 23.39 8.23 -5.66
CA VAL A 327 24.48 7.93 -4.72
C VAL A 327 25.43 6.87 -5.32
N PHE A 328 24.91 5.80 -5.94
CA PHE A 328 25.73 4.80 -6.64
C PHE A 328 26.46 5.41 -7.84
N ALA A 329 25.78 6.25 -8.63
CA ALA A 329 26.40 6.97 -9.75
C ALA A 329 27.52 7.89 -9.27
N SER A 330 27.32 8.63 -8.17
CA SER A 330 28.34 9.53 -7.62
C SER A 330 29.62 8.75 -7.28
N TYR A 331 29.48 7.63 -6.57
CA TYR A 331 30.62 6.80 -6.20
C TYR A 331 31.29 6.16 -7.43
N TYR A 332 30.50 5.67 -8.38
CA TYR A 332 31.00 5.10 -9.63
C TYR A 332 31.86 6.11 -10.41
N PHE A 333 31.37 7.34 -10.60
CA PHE A 333 32.10 8.40 -11.29
C PHE A 333 33.34 8.83 -10.53
N TYR A 334 33.26 8.98 -9.21
CA TYR A 334 34.42 9.27 -8.36
C TYR A 334 35.50 8.20 -8.51
N LYS A 335 35.12 6.92 -8.48
CA LYS A 335 36.07 5.81 -8.62
C LYS A 335 36.72 5.76 -10.01
N LYS A 336 35.97 6.10 -11.06
CA LYS A 336 36.48 6.24 -12.44
C LYS A 336 37.23 7.56 -12.68
N ARG A 337 37.41 8.42 -11.67
CA ARG A 337 38.01 9.76 -11.75
C ARG A 337 37.31 10.69 -12.76
N ARG A 338 36.02 10.47 -13.01
CA ARG A 338 35.18 11.34 -13.82
C ARG A 338 34.52 12.38 -12.93
N TYR A 339 35.32 13.33 -12.45
CA TYR A 339 34.91 14.26 -11.40
C TYR A 339 33.74 15.18 -11.78
N GLY A 340 33.58 15.52 -13.06
CA GLY A 340 32.39 16.26 -13.52
C GLY A 340 31.09 15.47 -13.27
N GLY A 341 31.07 14.18 -13.64
CA GLY A 341 29.93 13.31 -13.35
C GLY A 341 29.69 13.14 -11.84
N PHE A 342 30.76 13.03 -11.05
CA PHE A 342 30.66 12.99 -9.59
C PHE A 342 29.99 14.25 -9.02
N LEU A 343 30.46 15.44 -9.41
CA LEU A 343 29.90 16.71 -8.92
C LEU A 343 28.45 16.91 -9.36
N VAL A 344 28.09 16.51 -10.59
CA VAL A 344 26.70 16.52 -11.05
C VAL A 344 25.83 15.58 -10.20
N SER A 345 26.29 14.36 -9.93
CA SER A 345 25.55 13.44 -9.05
C SER A 345 25.41 14.01 -7.63
N ILE A 346 26.46 14.62 -7.07
CA ILE A 346 26.40 15.28 -5.75
C ILE A 346 25.37 16.41 -5.75
N ALA A 347 25.35 17.26 -6.77
CA ALA A 347 24.35 18.32 -6.89
C ALA A 347 22.92 17.75 -6.94
N LEU A 348 22.69 16.70 -7.74
CA LEU A 348 21.37 16.06 -7.85
C LEU A 348 20.94 15.39 -6.53
N ILE A 349 21.86 14.79 -5.78
CA ILE A 349 21.56 14.24 -4.44
C ILE A 349 21.11 15.38 -3.52
N LEU A 350 21.87 16.48 -3.47
CA LEU A 350 21.54 17.63 -2.63
C LEU A 350 20.21 18.30 -3.01
N LEU A 351 19.86 18.30 -4.30
CA LEU A 351 18.61 18.84 -4.83
C LEU A 351 17.40 17.91 -4.66
N THR A 352 17.59 16.72 -4.08
CA THR A 352 16.49 15.76 -3.87
C THR A 352 15.72 16.02 -2.59
N ASN A 353 16.38 16.42 -1.51
CA ASN A 353 15.74 16.86 -0.28
C ASN A 353 16.80 17.56 0.58
N GLU A 354 16.47 18.66 1.25
CA GLU A 354 17.39 19.41 2.10
C GLU A 354 17.95 18.61 3.28
N PHE A 355 17.25 17.55 3.73
CA PHE A 355 17.75 16.61 4.74
C PHE A 355 19.06 15.91 4.33
N LEU A 356 19.40 15.85 3.03
CA LEU A 356 20.62 15.21 2.55
C LEU A 356 21.87 16.06 2.70
N VAL A 357 21.74 17.37 2.93
CA VAL A 357 22.86 18.30 3.11
C VAL A 357 23.88 17.76 4.14
N PRO A 358 23.50 17.41 5.38
CA PRO A 358 24.43 16.86 6.35
C PRO A 358 25.01 15.49 5.95
N LEU A 359 24.20 14.60 5.37
CA LEU A 359 24.66 13.26 4.96
C LEU A 359 25.71 13.34 3.83
N VAL A 360 25.49 14.22 2.85
CA VAL A 360 26.43 14.45 1.74
C VAL A 360 27.70 15.13 2.24
N ALA A 361 27.62 16.09 3.16
CA ALA A 361 28.80 16.68 3.78
C ALA A 361 29.65 15.62 4.51
N GLY A 362 28.99 14.71 5.23
CA GLY A 362 29.61 13.55 5.85
C GLY A 362 30.26 12.61 4.82
N TYR A 363 29.53 12.27 3.75
CA TYR A 363 30.03 11.43 2.67
C TYR A 363 31.29 12.00 1.99
N LEU A 364 31.27 13.29 1.66
CA LEU A 364 32.42 14.01 1.10
C LEU A 364 33.61 14.00 2.07
N SER A 365 33.38 14.22 3.36
CA SER A 365 34.41 14.20 4.40
C SER A 365 35.07 12.83 4.50
N GLY A 366 34.29 11.76 4.51
CA GLY A 366 34.81 10.40 4.55
C GLY A 366 35.55 9.99 3.26
N LEU A 367 35.08 10.44 2.08
CA LEU A 367 35.82 10.25 0.82
C LEU A 367 37.13 11.05 0.79
N ALA A 368 37.16 12.27 1.33
CA ALA A 368 38.37 13.08 1.46
C ALA A 368 39.37 12.44 2.41
N LEU A 369 38.91 11.88 3.53
CA LEU A 369 39.75 11.11 4.46
C LEU A 369 40.32 9.84 3.79
N ALA A 370 39.50 9.11 3.04
CA ALA A 370 39.97 7.97 2.25
C ALA A 370 41.00 8.38 1.18
N SER A 371 40.79 9.53 0.54
CA SER A 371 41.73 10.11 -0.44
C SER A 371 43.05 10.52 0.23
N HIS A 372 42.98 11.10 1.43
CA HIS A 372 44.14 11.46 2.24
C HIS A 372 44.98 10.25 2.61
N ARG A 373 44.36 9.19 3.15
CA ARG A 373 45.03 7.92 3.50
C ARG A 373 45.68 7.26 2.28
N ALA A 374 45.13 7.47 1.09
CA ALA A 374 45.68 6.99 -0.17
C ALA A 374 46.70 7.94 -0.83
N ASN A 375 47.11 9.03 -0.15
CA ASN A 375 47.99 10.08 -0.68
C ASN A 375 47.50 10.74 -1.98
N ARG A 376 46.18 10.75 -2.23
CA ARG A 376 45.55 11.36 -3.41
C ARG A 376 44.93 12.73 -3.16
N LEU A 377 44.78 13.14 -1.89
CA LEU A 377 44.05 14.36 -1.53
C LEU A 377 44.59 15.61 -2.22
N ARG A 378 45.91 15.74 -2.40
CA ARG A 378 46.49 16.90 -3.10
C ARG A 378 45.98 17.05 -4.53
N ALA A 379 45.78 15.93 -5.24
CA ALA A 379 45.26 15.92 -6.60
C ALA A 379 43.74 16.11 -6.64
N GLU A 380 43.03 15.68 -5.59
CA GLU A 380 41.56 15.67 -5.54
C GLU A 380 40.95 16.84 -4.75
N ARG A 381 41.78 17.70 -4.14
CA ARG A 381 41.34 18.80 -3.25
C ARG A 381 40.33 19.75 -3.91
N SER A 382 40.51 20.07 -5.19
CA SER A 382 39.61 20.97 -5.91
C SER A 382 38.22 20.37 -6.09
N VAL A 383 38.15 19.05 -6.27
CA VAL A 383 36.88 18.31 -6.39
C VAL A 383 36.13 18.33 -5.07
N PHE A 384 36.83 18.09 -3.94
CA PHE A 384 36.20 18.17 -2.62
C PHE A 384 35.78 19.60 -2.26
N LEU A 385 36.62 20.60 -2.55
CA LEU A 385 36.25 22.02 -2.37
C LEU A 385 35.01 22.39 -3.18
N ALA A 386 34.91 21.94 -4.44
CA ALA A 386 33.72 22.14 -5.26
C ALA A 386 32.50 21.40 -4.67
N GLY A 387 32.68 20.17 -4.19
CA GLY A 387 31.61 19.40 -3.52
C GLY A 387 31.08 20.10 -2.26
N PHE A 388 31.96 20.58 -1.37
CA PHE A 388 31.55 21.35 -0.20
C PHE A 388 30.95 22.71 -0.56
N GLY A 389 31.44 23.34 -1.64
CA GLY A 389 30.82 24.53 -2.22
C GLY A 389 29.37 24.27 -2.66
N LEU A 390 29.10 23.12 -3.28
CA LEU A 390 27.73 22.71 -3.65
C LEU A 390 26.86 22.48 -2.41
N VAL A 391 27.39 21.84 -1.36
CA VAL A 391 26.67 21.66 -0.08
C VAL A 391 26.21 23.01 0.47
N ALA A 392 27.11 23.99 0.56
CA ALA A 392 26.78 25.33 1.04
C ALA A 392 25.80 26.05 0.12
N ALA A 393 26.02 26.01 -1.20
CA ALA A 393 25.17 26.68 -2.18
C ALA A 393 23.73 26.12 -2.17
N VAL A 394 23.56 24.80 -2.15
CA VAL A 394 22.22 24.18 -2.12
C VAL A 394 21.53 24.39 -0.79
N LYS A 395 22.26 24.39 0.33
CA LYS A 395 21.68 24.73 1.64
C LYS A 395 21.08 26.15 1.64
N LEU A 396 21.83 27.13 1.15
CA LEU A 396 21.34 28.52 1.02
C LEU A 396 20.17 28.63 0.04
N LEU A 397 20.22 27.90 -1.08
CA LEU A 397 19.11 27.86 -2.04
C LEU A 397 17.84 27.27 -1.43
N ALA A 398 17.95 26.14 -0.73
CA ALA A 398 16.82 25.49 -0.07
C ALA A 398 16.15 26.43 0.94
N GLU A 399 16.95 27.08 1.78
CA GLU A 399 16.45 28.07 2.75
C GLU A 399 15.76 29.26 2.06
N ALA A 400 16.35 29.80 1.00
CA ALA A 400 15.76 30.91 0.25
C ALA A 400 14.43 30.53 -0.42
N VAL A 401 14.33 29.31 -0.97
CA VAL A 401 13.10 28.82 -1.60
C VAL A 401 12.03 28.55 -0.55
N MET A 402 12.35 27.85 0.53
CA MET A 402 11.39 27.54 1.60
C MET A 402 10.84 28.82 2.24
N ALA A 403 11.69 29.83 2.47
CA ALA A 403 11.26 31.13 3.01
C ALA A 403 10.28 31.89 2.10
N ARG A 404 10.14 31.52 0.82
CA ARG A 404 9.16 32.12 -0.10
C ARG A 404 7.75 31.56 0.09
N PHE A 405 7.64 30.34 0.62
CA PHE A 405 6.38 29.58 0.73
C PHE A 405 5.98 29.26 2.19
N SER A 406 6.87 29.52 3.15
CA SER A 406 6.61 29.31 4.57
C SER A 406 6.99 30.55 5.38
N VAL A 407 6.13 30.93 6.33
CA VAL A 407 6.46 31.93 7.36
C VAL A 407 6.98 31.29 8.64
N ALA A 408 6.91 29.95 8.74
CA ALA A 408 7.37 29.17 9.88
C ALA A 408 8.66 28.40 9.55
N THR A 409 9.61 28.38 10.49
CA THR A 409 10.88 27.65 10.37
C THR A 409 11.11 26.72 11.56
N GLY A 410 12.08 25.81 11.46
CA GLY A 410 12.44 24.89 12.55
C GLY A 410 11.63 23.59 12.53
N ILE A 411 11.89 22.72 13.50
CA ILE A 411 11.30 21.39 13.66
C ILE A 411 10.07 21.52 14.57
N PRO A 412 8.89 20.96 14.21
CA PRO A 412 7.73 20.95 15.11
C PRO A 412 8.07 20.30 16.45
N LEU A 413 7.60 20.88 17.56
CA LEU A 413 7.86 20.35 18.91
C LEU A 413 7.41 18.88 19.03
N ALA A 414 6.27 18.54 18.42
CA ALA A 414 5.76 17.16 18.34
C ALA A 414 6.64 16.18 17.55
N SER A 415 7.75 16.63 16.94
CA SER A 415 8.77 15.79 16.29
C SER A 415 10.09 15.73 17.07
N VAL A 416 10.21 16.52 18.14
CA VAL A 416 11.38 16.60 19.03
C VAL A 416 11.17 15.64 20.21
N ALA A 417 12.27 15.08 20.73
CA ALA A 417 12.27 14.14 21.86
C ALA A 417 11.47 14.66 23.07
N ASP A 418 10.63 13.80 23.66
CA ASP A 418 9.73 14.14 24.77
C ASP A 418 10.41 14.85 25.94
N PRO A 419 11.65 14.49 26.37
CA PRO A 419 12.33 15.21 27.44
C PRO A 419 12.50 16.72 27.18
N VAL A 420 12.52 17.16 25.91
CA VAL A 420 12.68 18.58 25.55
C VAL A 420 11.41 19.39 25.81
N HIS A 421 10.23 18.76 25.81
CA HIS A 421 8.93 19.46 25.88
C HIS A 421 8.75 20.22 27.20
N ALA A 422 9.39 19.76 28.28
CA ALA A 422 9.36 20.44 29.59
C ALA A 422 10.21 21.73 29.65
N TYR A 423 11.04 21.99 28.63
CA TYR A 423 12.01 23.10 28.63
C TYR A 423 11.65 24.24 27.68
N THR A 424 10.53 24.15 26.97
CA THR A 424 10.12 25.16 25.99
C THR A 424 8.63 25.12 25.71
N ASP A 425 8.02 26.31 25.63
CA ASP A 425 6.64 26.50 25.19
C ASP A 425 6.56 26.75 23.68
N GLN A 426 7.69 26.75 22.96
CA GLN A 426 7.72 26.98 21.52
C GLN A 426 7.18 25.77 20.75
N TRP A 427 6.18 25.99 19.92
CA TRP A 427 5.60 24.94 19.06
C TRP A 427 6.53 24.49 17.91
N ARG A 428 7.60 25.24 17.61
CA ARG A 428 8.72 24.83 16.74
C ARG A 428 10.06 25.28 17.29
N LEU A 429 11.10 24.49 17.08
CA LEU A 429 12.47 24.75 17.52
C LEU A 429 13.44 24.71 16.35
N SER A 430 14.33 25.70 16.22
CA SER A 430 15.47 25.58 15.31
C SER A 430 16.53 24.63 15.87
N ILE A 431 17.44 24.17 15.01
CA ILE A 431 18.62 23.39 15.47
C ILE A 431 19.45 24.23 16.45
N THR A 432 19.52 25.54 16.27
CA THR A 432 20.24 26.45 17.19
C THR A 432 19.57 26.48 18.56
N ASP A 433 18.24 26.54 18.62
CA ASP A 433 17.48 26.52 19.87
C ASP A 433 17.69 25.20 20.61
N LEU A 434 17.62 24.08 19.89
CA LEU A 434 17.92 22.75 20.44
C LEU A 434 19.34 22.70 21.01
N LEU A 435 20.35 23.10 20.22
CA LEU A 435 21.74 23.12 20.68
C LEU A 435 21.91 23.98 21.92
N GLN A 436 21.27 25.16 21.98
CA GLN A 436 21.31 26.02 23.15
C GLN A 436 20.67 25.34 24.36
N LEU A 437 19.52 24.70 24.20
CA LEU A 437 18.85 23.95 25.27
C LEU A 437 19.72 22.82 25.83
N TYR A 438 20.39 22.04 24.97
CA TYR A 438 21.29 20.97 25.42
C TYR A 438 22.57 21.50 26.08
N LEU A 439 23.09 22.64 25.62
CA LEU A 439 24.26 23.28 26.22
C LEU A 439 23.95 23.86 27.61
N THR A 440 22.75 24.42 27.80
CA THR A 440 22.33 24.95 29.11
C THR A 440 21.85 23.84 30.06
N ASN A 441 21.37 22.72 29.51
CA ASN A 441 20.83 21.59 30.28
C ASN A 441 21.54 20.28 29.89
N PRO A 442 22.77 20.02 30.36
CA PRO A 442 23.53 18.83 29.93
C PRO A 442 22.87 17.50 30.33
N GLN A 443 22.04 17.49 31.37
CA GLN A 443 21.23 16.32 31.76
C GLN A 443 20.21 15.94 30.67
N LEU A 444 19.62 16.94 30.00
CA LEU A 444 18.65 16.74 28.91
C LEU A 444 19.27 15.97 27.74
N LEU A 445 20.58 16.14 27.49
CA LEU A 445 21.29 15.38 26.47
C LEU A 445 21.32 13.88 26.79
N LEU A 446 21.55 13.54 28.05
CA LEU A 446 21.55 12.14 28.49
C LEU A 446 20.14 11.56 28.38
N GLU A 447 19.13 12.28 28.88
CA GLU A 447 17.72 11.86 28.85
C GLU A 447 17.25 11.63 27.41
N SER A 448 17.53 12.57 26.50
CA SER A 448 17.17 12.45 25.09
C SER A 448 17.92 11.30 24.40
N ALA A 449 19.20 11.09 24.74
CA ALA A 449 20.01 10.00 24.17
C ALA A 449 19.59 8.61 24.69
N THR A 450 18.98 8.52 25.87
CA THR A 450 18.45 7.28 26.44
C THR A 450 16.95 7.07 26.20
N TYR A 451 16.25 8.09 25.68
CA TYR A 451 14.86 7.98 25.26
C TYR A 451 14.71 6.92 24.17
N ASP A 452 13.78 5.99 24.38
CA ASP A 452 13.45 4.89 23.46
C ASP A 452 14.67 4.07 22.99
N LEU A 453 15.57 3.80 23.94
CA LEU A 453 16.88 3.18 23.66
C LEU A 453 16.75 1.79 23.03
N SER A 454 15.79 0.98 23.47
CA SER A 454 15.56 -0.38 22.96
C SER A 454 15.23 -0.38 21.47
N THR A 455 14.31 0.49 21.05
CA THR A 455 13.88 0.65 19.66
C THR A 455 15.03 1.16 18.80
N LYS A 456 15.70 2.23 19.25
CA LYS A 456 16.87 2.81 18.56
C LYS A 456 18.00 1.80 18.35
N VAL A 457 18.33 0.99 19.36
CA VAL A 457 19.35 -0.06 19.24
C VAL A 457 18.90 -1.17 18.29
N THR A 458 17.66 -1.63 18.41
CA THR A 458 17.08 -2.66 17.54
C THR A 458 17.11 -2.23 16.08
N PHE A 459 16.73 -0.99 15.80
CA PHE A 459 16.79 -0.38 14.47
C PHE A 459 18.20 -0.41 13.89
N VAL A 460 19.22 0.04 14.63
CA VAL A 460 20.62 0.03 14.15
C VAL A 460 21.08 -1.39 13.83
N LEU A 461 20.76 -2.35 14.71
CA LEU A 461 21.13 -3.75 14.50
C LEU A 461 20.49 -4.30 13.24
N LEU A 462 19.17 -4.14 13.07
CA LEU A 462 18.43 -4.64 11.93
C LEU A 462 18.82 -3.92 10.62
N LEU A 463 19.21 -2.64 10.66
CA LEU A 463 19.73 -1.88 9.51
C LEU A 463 21.09 -2.39 9.02
N LEU A 464 21.98 -2.74 9.94
CA LEU A 464 23.34 -3.17 9.61
C LEU A 464 23.48 -4.67 9.36
N LEU A 465 22.52 -5.48 9.82
CA LEU A 465 22.58 -6.93 9.70
C LEU A 465 22.58 -7.43 8.23
N PRO A 466 21.75 -6.91 7.30
CA PRO A 466 21.77 -7.31 5.88
C PRO A 466 23.11 -7.09 5.18
N VAL A 467 23.92 -6.17 5.68
CA VAL A 467 25.28 -5.86 5.20
C VAL A 467 26.38 -6.40 6.11
N PHE A 468 26.04 -7.28 7.06
CA PHE A 468 26.95 -7.88 8.04
C PHE A 468 27.84 -6.87 8.77
N PHE A 469 27.30 -5.69 9.08
CA PHE A 469 28.05 -4.58 9.72
C PHE A 469 29.28 -4.10 8.93
N LEU A 470 29.45 -4.52 7.67
CA LEU A 470 30.62 -4.18 6.85
C LEU A 470 30.78 -2.68 6.66
N SER A 471 29.66 -1.95 6.60
CA SER A 471 29.62 -0.50 6.43
C SER A 471 30.34 0.26 7.55
N LEU A 472 30.39 -0.30 8.76
CA LEU A 472 31.10 0.30 9.90
C LEU A 472 32.62 0.31 9.71
N LEU A 473 33.14 -0.52 8.80
CA LEU A 473 34.58 -0.57 8.49
C LEU A 473 35.00 0.48 7.46
N ASP A 474 34.08 1.27 6.92
CA ASP A 474 34.36 2.28 5.89
C ASP A 474 34.12 3.70 6.38
N GLU A 475 35.15 4.53 6.24
CA GLU A 475 35.11 5.94 6.64
C GLU A 475 34.06 6.78 5.89
N SER A 476 33.73 6.46 4.62
CA SER A 476 32.75 7.24 3.86
C SER A 476 31.31 6.91 4.24
N ALA A 477 31.00 5.64 4.51
CA ALA A 477 29.68 5.25 5.01
C ALA A 477 29.44 5.78 6.43
N VAL A 478 30.38 5.57 7.36
CA VAL A 478 30.25 6.04 8.75
C VAL A 478 30.08 7.56 8.79
N ALA A 479 30.93 8.31 8.08
CA ALA A 479 30.81 9.77 8.07
C ALA A 479 29.50 10.25 7.44
N ALA A 480 28.97 9.55 6.42
CA ALA A 480 27.71 9.90 5.78
C ALA A 480 26.49 9.69 6.70
N VAL A 481 26.44 8.56 7.43
CA VAL A 481 25.26 8.23 8.25
C VAL A 481 25.29 8.85 9.66
N ALA A 482 26.47 9.23 10.15
CA ALA A 482 26.62 9.78 11.50
C ALA A 482 25.72 11.00 11.81
N PRO A 483 25.53 11.98 10.90
CA PRO A 483 24.64 13.11 11.15
C PRO A 483 23.17 12.70 11.33
N PHE A 484 22.70 11.73 10.53
CA PHE A 484 21.34 11.21 10.68
C PHE A 484 21.16 10.50 12.01
N PHE A 485 22.11 9.63 12.39
CA PHE A 485 22.05 8.98 13.70
C PHE A 485 22.13 9.98 14.84
N ALA A 486 22.98 11.01 14.77
CA ALA A 486 23.01 12.05 15.79
C ALA A 486 21.64 12.74 15.93
N PHE A 487 20.99 13.06 14.81
CA PHE A 487 19.64 13.62 14.82
C PHE A 487 18.60 12.65 15.41
N ALA A 488 18.55 11.41 14.90
CA ALA A 488 17.59 10.41 15.32
C ALA A 488 17.77 10.00 16.80
N TRP A 489 19.01 10.03 17.30
CA TRP A 489 19.32 9.62 18.67
C TRP A 489 19.11 10.72 19.70
N ILE A 490 19.43 11.96 19.34
CA ILE A 490 19.46 13.10 20.27
C ILE A 490 18.21 13.96 20.13
N PHE A 491 17.79 14.27 18.90
CA PHE A 491 16.76 15.29 18.66
C PHE A 491 15.38 14.71 18.36
N ALA A 492 15.30 13.57 17.67
CA ALA A 492 14.03 13.02 17.22
C ALA A 492 13.21 12.42 18.38
N GLY A 493 11.93 12.79 18.46
CA GLY A 493 10.94 12.18 19.35
C GLY A 493 9.97 11.24 18.67
N ARG A 494 9.94 11.24 17.33
CA ARG A 494 9.10 10.31 16.56
C ARG A 494 9.90 9.09 16.13
N THR A 495 9.31 7.92 16.35
CA THR A 495 9.90 6.64 15.95
C THR A 495 10.12 6.53 14.44
N VAL A 496 9.39 7.29 13.61
CA VAL A 496 9.56 7.35 12.14
C VAL A 496 11.01 7.63 11.67
N TYR A 497 11.87 8.21 12.51
CA TYR A 497 13.28 8.45 12.19
C TYR A 497 14.21 7.26 12.54
N TYR A 498 13.75 6.32 13.37
CA TYR A 498 14.53 5.19 13.87
C TYR A 498 13.68 3.91 14.01
N GLU A 499 12.65 3.75 13.19
CA GLU A 499 11.78 2.58 13.10
C GLU A 499 11.51 2.22 11.63
N PHE A 500 10.94 1.04 11.41
CA PHE A 500 10.51 0.52 10.13
C PHE A 500 9.14 1.05 9.71
N GLY A 501 8.83 0.97 8.42
CA GLY A 501 7.54 1.44 7.89
C GLY A 501 7.52 2.91 7.46
N ALA A 502 8.49 3.73 7.92
CA ALA A 502 8.66 5.10 7.47
C ALA A 502 9.74 5.24 6.38
N HIS A 503 9.68 6.30 5.58
CA HIS A 503 10.63 6.53 4.48
C HIS A 503 11.99 7.12 4.91
N TYR A 504 12.16 7.64 6.13
CA TYR A 504 13.40 8.30 6.56
C TYR A 504 14.64 7.37 6.61
N PRO A 505 14.58 6.13 7.14
CA PRO A 505 15.74 5.24 7.12
C PRO A 505 16.29 4.95 5.72
N PHE A 506 15.47 5.12 4.68
CA PHE A 506 15.86 4.92 3.29
C PHE A 506 17.01 5.86 2.85
N TYR A 507 17.15 7.04 3.45
CA TYR A 507 18.26 7.96 3.20
C TYR A 507 19.64 7.31 3.41
N LEU A 508 19.74 6.33 4.31
CA LEU A 508 21.00 5.72 4.73
C LEU A 508 21.47 4.59 3.81
N LEU A 509 20.52 3.88 3.21
CA LEU A 509 20.74 2.59 2.57
C LEU A 509 21.85 2.60 1.50
N PRO A 510 21.86 3.52 0.50
CA PRO A 510 22.88 3.47 -0.54
C PRO A 510 24.29 3.79 -0.03
N PHE A 511 24.44 4.63 1.01
CA PHE A 511 25.73 4.89 1.65
C PHE A 511 26.26 3.64 2.36
N LEU A 512 25.38 2.90 3.05
CA LEU A 512 25.74 1.64 3.69
C LEU A 512 26.23 0.61 2.65
N TYR A 513 25.56 0.46 1.52
CA TYR A 513 25.98 -0.49 0.48
C TYR A 513 27.30 -0.09 -0.22
N ILE A 514 27.57 1.22 -0.37
CA ILE A 514 28.90 1.69 -0.78
C ILE A 514 29.95 1.32 0.26
N GLY A 515 29.67 1.53 1.55
CA GLY A 515 30.55 1.17 2.66
C GLY A 515 30.89 -0.31 2.70
N ALA A 516 29.87 -1.17 2.61
CA ALA A 516 30.03 -2.62 2.57
C ALA A 516 30.90 -3.08 1.40
N THR A 517 30.66 -2.50 0.21
CA THR A 517 31.46 -2.76 -1.00
C THR A 517 32.93 -2.38 -0.79
N ARG A 518 33.18 -1.21 -0.21
CA ARG A 518 34.54 -0.70 0.08
C ARG A 518 35.27 -1.49 1.15
N ALA A 519 34.57 -1.95 2.18
CA ALA A 519 35.12 -2.80 3.23
C ALA A 519 35.59 -4.16 2.69
N LEU A 520 34.82 -4.76 1.78
CA LEU A 520 35.23 -5.99 1.07
C LEU A 520 36.41 -5.73 0.13
N ALA A 521 36.35 -4.67 -0.68
CA ALA A 521 37.39 -4.33 -1.66
C ALA A 521 38.75 -4.00 -1.00
N SER A 522 38.74 -3.31 0.14
CA SER A 522 39.95 -2.95 0.89
C SER A 522 40.58 -4.11 1.67
N GLY A 523 39.92 -5.28 1.69
CA GLY A 523 40.40 -6.44 2.44
C GLY A 523 40.31 -6.28 3.96
N ARG A 524 39.57 -5.28 4.47
CA ARG A 524 39.28 -5.12 5.91
C ARG A 524 38.42 -6.27 6.44
N ALA A 525 37.59 -6.85 5.58
CA ALA A 525 36.73 -8.01 5.88
C ALA A 525 37.37 -9.38 5.56
N ARG A 526 38.60 -9.63 6.04
CA ARG A 526 39.39 -10.84 5.69
C ARG A 526 38.68 -12.16 5.98
N ARG A 527 37.89 -12.24 7.07
CA ARG A 527 37.16 -13.46 7.47
C ARG A 527 36.07 -13.81 6.46
N LEU A 528 35.24 -12.84 6.08
CA LEU A 528 34.17 -13.03 5.11
C LEU A 528 34.71 -13.36 3.71
N ARG A 529 35.84 -12.75 3.32
CA ARG A 529 36.49 -13.04 2.03
C ARG A 529 37.06 -14.46 1.90
N ARG A 530 37.16 -15.20 3.01
CA ARG A 530 37.57 -16.62 3.01
C ARG A 530 36.41 -17.59 2.84
N LEU A 531 35.17 -17.14 3.03
CA LEU A 531 34.00 -17.98 2.87
C LEU A 531 33.67 -18.18 1.39
N ASP A 532 33.11 -19.33 1.05
CA ASP A 532 32.57 -19.57 -0.28
C ASP A 532 31.37 -18.64 -0.53
N TRP A 533 31.23 -18.15 -1.77
CA TRP A 533 30.16 -17.23 -2.13
C TRP A 533 28.76 -17.84 -1.92
N ARG A 534 28.64 -19.17 -1.98
CA ARG A 534 27.38 -19.89 -1.70
C ARG A 534 27.00 -19.80 -0.23
N THR A 535 27.97 -19.91 0.68
CA THR A 535 27.75 -19.73 2.12
C THR A 535 27.35 -18.28 2.41
N LEU A 536 28.02 -17.32 1.77
CA LEU A 536 27.66 -15.91 1.89
C LEU A 536 26.25 -15.66 1.35
N LEU A 537 25.89 -16.23 0.20
CA LEU A 537 24.55 -16.11 -0.38
C LEU A 537 23.49 -16.69 0.56
N ALA A 538 23.69 -17.90 1.08
CA ALA A 538 22.76 -18.53 2.02
C ALA A 538 22.60 -17.68 3.29
N ALA A 539 23.69 -17.17 3.85
CA ALA A 539 23.64 -16.29 5.01
C ALA A 539 22.88 -14.99 4.71
N VAL A 540 23.12 -14.36 3.55
CA VAL A 540 22.38 -13.16 3.11
C VAL A 540 20.89 -13.43 2.99
N LEU A 541 20.50 -14.54 2.35
CA LEU A 541 19.09 -14.89 2.18
C LEU A 541 18.41 -15.16 3.52
N VAL A 542 19.07 -15.91 4.42
CA VAL A 542 18.55 -16.17 5.77
C VAL A 542 18.45 -14.89 6.58
N VAL A 543 19.48 -14.03 6.56
CA VAL A 543 19.45 -12.76 7.29
C VAL A 543 18.33 -11.86 6.78
N ASN A 544 18.20 -11.67 5.47
CA ASN A 544 17.14 -10.82 4.93
C ASN A 544 15.75 -11.41 5.22
N LEU A 545 15.60 -12.74 5.19
CA LEU A 545 14.35 -13.39 5.60
C LEU A 545 14.05 -13.17 7.09
N LEU A 546 15.04 -13.37 7.98
CA LEU A 546 14.85 -13.18 9.42
C LEU A 546 14.56 -11.73 9.77
N VAL A 547 15.28 -10.78 9.16
CA VAL A 547 14.99 -9.36 9.30
C VAL A 547 13.60 -9.06 8.75
N GLY A 548 13.23 -9.57 7.57
CA GLY A 548 11.88 -9.38 7.02
C GLY A 548 10.78 -9.92 7.94
N LEU A 549 10.97 -11.10 8.53
CA LEU A 549 10.03 -11.71 9.49
C LEU A 549 9.96 -10.94 10.81
N ALA A 550 11.06 -10.36 11.27
CA ALA A 550 11.09 -9.52 12.48
C ALA A 550 10.37 -8.18 12.28
N LEU A 551 10.12 -7.78 11.03
CA LEU A 551 9.60 -6.46 10.66
C LEU A 551 8.18 -6.48 10.11
N GLY A 552 7.75 -7.61 9.54
CA GLY A 552 6.47 -7.68 8.85
C GLY A 552 5.33 -8.04 9.80
N PRO A 553 4.24 -7.25 9.87
CA PRO A 553 2.96 -7.82 10.23
C PRO A 553 2.54 -8.82 9.15
N ALA A 554 1.98 -9.95 9.55
CA ALA A 554 1.44 -10.97 8.64
C ALA A 554 0.11 -10.48 8.04
N GLY A 555 0.16 -9.48 7.16
CA GLY A 555 -1.01 -9.02 6.41
C GLY A 555 -1.37 -9.99 5.27
N SER A 556 -2.66 -10.21 5.05
CA SER A 556 -3.16 -10.87 3.85
C SER A 556 -2.84 -10.04 2.60
N VAL A 557 -2.77 -10.70 1.43
CA VAL A 557 -2.70 -9.98 0.15
C VAL A 557 -3.96 -9.12 0.04
N PRO A 558 -3.85 -7.79 -0.19
CA PRO A 558 -5.02 -6.93 -0.31
C PRO A 558 -5.95 -7.47 -1.39
N SER A 559 -7.24 -7.60 -1.06
CA SER A 559 -8.29 -8.04 -1.97
C SER A 559 -9.38 -6.99 -2.05
N GLN A 560 -9.99 -6.89 -3.22
CA GLN A 560 -11.25 -6.15 -3.38
C GLN A 560 -12.31 -6.76 -2.46
N SER A 561 -13.10 -5.89 -1.84
CA SER A 561 -14.19 -6.24 -0.93
C SER A 561 -15.41 -5.39 -1.24
N ASP A 562 -16.56 -5.74 -0.67
CA ASP A 562 -17.79 -4.94 -0.82
C ASP A 562 -17.58 -3.48 -0.37
N ARG A 563 -16.70 -3.25 0.62
CA ARG A 563 -16.26 -1.91 1.05
C ARG A 563 -15.59 -1.13 -0.09
N THR A 564 -14.70 -1.74 -0.88
CA THR A 564 -13.95 -1.01 -1.92
C THR A 564 -14.85 -0.61 -3.09
N GLU A 565 -15.75 -1.49 -3.52
CA GLU A 565 -16.75 -1.16 -4.56
C GLU A 565 -17.70 -0.04 -4.11
N ARG A 566 -18.10 -0.06 -2.84
CA ARG A 566 -18.92 0.99 -2.24
C ARG A 566 -18.21 2.34 -2.19
N LEU A 567 -16.93 2.37 -1.83
CA LEU A 567 -16.13 3.60 -1.81
C LEU A 567 -15.93 4.17 -3.22
N ASP A 568 -15.66 3.33 -4.21
CA ASP A 568 -15.58 3.76 -5.61
C ASP A 568 -16.90 4.43 -6.05
N ALA A 569 -18.04 3.80 -5.76
CA ALA A 569 -19.37 4.36 -6.06
C ALA A 569 -19.67 5.64 -5.26
N ALA A 570 -19.20 5.76 -4.02
CA ALA A 570 -19.35 6.97 -3.21
C ALA A 570 -18.58 8.15 -3.82
N ILE A 571 -17.35 7.92 -4.28
CA ILE A 571 -16.53 8.91 -4.98
C ILE A 571 -17.21 9.33 -6.30
N GLU A 572 -17.69 8.37 -7.10
CA GLU A 572 -18.40 8.64 -8.36
C GLU A 572 -19.70 9.46 -8.17
N SER A 573 -20.26 9.46 -6.95
CA SER A 573 -21.45 10.26 -6.63
C SER A 573 -21.17 11.75 -6.39
N VAL A 574 -19.89 12.12 -6.19
CA VAL A 574 -19.42 13.50 -6.05
C VAL A 574 -19.00 14.03 -7.42
N PRO A 575 -19.56 15.16 -7.91
CA PRO A 575 -19.15 15.72 -9.20
C PRO A 575 -17.66 16.10 -9.24
N GLU A 576 -16.98 15.82 -10.35
CA GLU A 576 -15.52 16.00 -10.48
C GLU A 576 -15.01 17.44 -10.26
N ASP A 577 -15.85 18.45 -10.54
CA ASP A 577 -15.50 19.87 -10.43
C ASP A 577 -15.86 20.50 -9.07
N GLU A 578 -16.48 19.74 -8.16
CA GLU A 578 -16.92 20.22 -6.86
C GLU A 578 -15.83 20.07 -5.79
N THR A 579 -15.92 20.87 -4.73
CA THR A 579 -14.99 20.79 -3.60
C THR A 579 -15.39 19.67 -2.65
N VAL A 580 -14.41 18.85 -2.26
CA VAL A 580 -14.62 17.71 -1.37
C VAL A 580 -13.54 17.64 -0.30
N VAL A 581 -13.96 17.45 0.96
CA VAL A 581 -13.04 17.09 2.05
C VAL A 581 -13.27 15.64 2.43
N THR A 582 -12.19 14.88 2.61
CA THR A 582 -12.27 13.45 2.94
C THR A 582 -11.21 13.03 3.94
N GLN A 583 -11.27 11.78 4.37
CA GLN A 583 -10.26 11.13 5.21
C GLN A 583 -8.99 10.69 4.46
N ASN A 584 -7.97 10.33 5.23
CA ASN A 584 -6.61 10.07 4.73
C ASN A 584 -6.49 8.89 3.77
N ASP A 585 -7.25 7.80 3.92
CA ASP A 585 -7.17 6.61 3.05
C ASP A 585 -7.99 6.75 1.75
N ILE A 586 -9.01 7.62 1.73
CA ILE A 586 -9.81 7.93 0.53
C ILE A 586 -9.13 8.99 -0.35
N TYR A 587 -8.45 9.97 0.26
CA TYR A 587 -7.90 11.13 -0.45
C TYR A 587 -7.07 10.80 -1.72
N PRO A 588 -6.18 9.79 -1.75
CA PRO A 588 -5.41 9.45 -2.95
C PRO A 588 -6.25 9.19 -4.21
N HIS A 589 -7.52 8.79 -4.04
CA HIS A 589 -8.45 8.49 -5.12
C HIS A 589 -9.16 9.73 -5.68
N VAL A 590 -9.16 10.84 -4.93
CA VAL A 590 -9.77 12.11 -5.34
C VAL A 590 -8.75 13.25 -5.51
N ALA A 591 -7.49 13.03 -5.16
CA ALA A 591 -6.41 14.02 -5.18
C ALA A 591 -5.99 14.52 -6.58
N THR A 592 -6.66 14.10 -7.65
CA THR A 592 -6.53 14.75 -8.96
C THR A 592 -7.42 15.98 -9.07
N ASN A 593 -8.51 16.06 -8.29
CA ASN A 593 -9.41 17.20 -8.23
C ASN A 593 -8.75 18.36 -7.46
N PRO A 594 -8.56 19.55 -8.08
CA PRO A 594 -7.94 20.70 -7.41
C PRO A 594 -8.72 21.21 -6.18
N GLY A 595 -10.03 20.95 -6.13
CA GLY A 595 -10.92 21.25 -5.01
C GLY A 595 -10.98 20.16 -3.93
N ALA A 596 -10.26 19.04 -4.10
CA ALA A 596 -10.18 18.01 -3.08
C ALA A 596 -9.16 18.35 -1.99
N SER A 597 -9.50 18.01 -0.75
CA SER A 597 -8.62 18.14 0.41
C SER A 597 -8.92 17.04 1.42
N TYR A 598 -8.12 16.96 2.49
CA TYR A 598 -8.28 15.92 3.50
C TYR A 598 -7.87 16.36 4.91
N VAL A 599 -8.42 15.66 5.89
CA VAL A 599 -8.12 15.87 7.31
C VAL A 599 -7.42 14.64 7.89
N VAL A 600 -6.29 14.87 8.55
CA VAL A 600 -5.49 13.84 9.25
C VAL A 600 -5.38 14.15 10.74
N ARG A 601 -5.64 15.40 11.09
CA ARG A 601 -5.45 15.94 12.44
C ARG A 601 -6.48 17.04 12.64
N SER A 602 -7.49 16.75 13.44
CA SER A 602 -8.58 17.67 13.75
C SER A 602 -8.09 18.94 14.44
N ASP A 603 -7.10 18.83 15.34
CA ASP A 603 -6.48 19.98 16.03
C ASP A 603 -5.86 21.00 15.06
N MET A 604 -5.08 20.50 14.09
CA MET A 604 -4.43 21.33 13.07
C MET A 604 -5.43 21.89 12.06
N PHE A 605 -6.49 21.13 11.76
CA PHE A 605 -7.57 21.56 10.89
C PHE A 605 -8.35 22.71 11.50
N ARG A 606 -8.84 22.56 12.75
CA ARG A 606 -9.60 23.60 13.46
C ARG A 606 -8.78 24.88 13.66
N GLU A 607 -7.48 24.77 13.91
CA GLU A 607 -6.63 25.96 14.04
C GLU A 607 -6.34 26.62 12.68
N TYR A 608 -6.24 25.85 11.59
CA TYR A 608 -6.19 26.41 10.23
C TYR A 608 -7.49 27.17 9.91
N ASP A 609 -8.63 26.53 10.16
CA ASP A 609 -9.97 27.08 10.01
C ASP A 609 -10.14 28.40 10.78
N ARG A 610 -9.72 28.42 12.05
CA ARG A 610 -9.73 29.64 12.88
C ARG A 610 -8.85 30.77 12.34
N LEU A 611 -7.67 30.46 11.80
CA LEU A 611 -6.70 31.46 11.36
C LEU A 611 -6.99 32.02 9.97
N TYR A 612 -7.57 31.21 9.08
CA TYR A 612 -7.76 31.55 7.66
C TYR A 612 -9.24 31.68 7.23
N GLY A 613 -10.17 31.34 8.11
CA GLY A 613 -11.61 31.33 7.86
C GLY A 613 -12.17 29.91 7.68
N PRO A 614 -13.50 29.75 7.81
CA PRO A 614 -14.13 28.45 7.78
C PRO A 614 -13.91 27.75 6.43
N ILE A 615 -13.53 26.48 6.50
CA ILE A 615 -13.42 25.57 5.38
C ILE A 615 -14.80 25.02 5.06
N GLU A 616 -15.33 25.36 3.88
CA GLU A 616 -16.72 25.06 3.50
C GLU A 616 -16.78 24.34 2.15
N PRO A 617 -16.35 23.06 2.06
CA PRO A 617 -16.52 22.28 0.84
C PRO A 617 -18.01 22.08 0.50
N GLU A 618 -18.29 21.73 -0.75
CA GLU A 618 -19.65 21.33 -1.13
C GLU A 618 -19.99 19.93 -0.60
N TYR A 619 -18.99 19.04 -0.55
CA TYR A 619 -19.13 17.66 -0.09
C TYR A 619 -18.12 17.29 1.00
N VAL A 620 -18.54 16.45 1.94
CA VAL A 620 -17.64 15.75 2.86
C VAL A 620 -17.87 14.25 2.72
N LEU A 621 -16.80 13.50 2.44
CA LEU A 621 -16.86 12.04 2.27
C LEU A 621 -16.12 11.37 3.43
N VAL A 622 -16.82 10.50 4.14
CA VAL A 622 -16.30 9.79 5.33
C VAL A 622 -16.64 8.32 5.21
N ASP A 623 -15.75 7.47 5.70
CA ASP A 623 -16.01 6.05 5.87
C ASP A 623 -15.58 5.61 7.26
N ARG A 624 -16.58 5.49 8.14
CA ARG A 624 -16.46 5.15 9.57
C ARG A 624 -15.98 3.72 9.82
N THR A 625 -15.89 2.91 8.77
CA THR A 625 -15.26 1.58 8.84
C THR A 625 -13.73 1.64 8.85
N SER A 626 -13.15 2.84 8.76
CA SER A 626 -11.73 3.12 8.77
C SER A 626 -11.39 4.04 9.93
N PRO A 627 -10.26 3.86 10.64
CA PRO A 627 -9.86 4.73 11.75
C PRO A 627 -9.43 6.15 11.33
N TRP A 628 -9.70 6.54 10.08
CA TRP A 628 -9.38 7.86 9.54
C TRP A 628 -10.59 8.78 9.47
N ASP A 629 -11.75 8.31 9.91
CA ASP A 629 -12.97 9.09 10.04
C ASP A 629 -12.87 10.08 11.21
N ASP A 630 -12.39 9.64 12.38
CA ASP A 630 -12.32 10.46 13.60
C ASP A 630 -11.77 11.88 13.35
N PRO A 631 -10.63 12.07 12.64
CA PRO A 631 -10.09 13.40 12.41
C PRO A 631 -11.00 14.31 11.57
N VAL A 632 -11.79 13.75 10.66
CA VAL A 632 -12.76 14.50 9.84
C VAL A 632 -13.96 14.87 10.69
N GLU A 633 -14.51 13.91 11.44
CA GLU A 633 -15.66 14.08 12.31
C GLU A 633 -15.38 15.15 13.38
N ASP A 634 -14.28 14.97 14.11
CA ASP A 634 -13.77 15.93 15.07
C ASP A 634 -13.53 17.29 14.39
N GLY A 635 -12.91 17.28 13.22
CA GLY A 635 -12.47 18.48 12.51
C GLY A 635 -13.64 19.42 12.24
N PHE A 636 -14.76 18.89 11.73
CA PHE A 636 -15.96 19.65 11.46
C PHE A 636 -16.86 19.82 12.69
N GLY A 637 -16.90 18.83 13.60
CA GLY A 637 -17.78 18.82 14.77
C GLY A 637 -19.24 19.02 14.38
N ASP A 638 -19.93 19.88 15.12
CA ASP A 638 -21.37 20.17 14.93
C ASP A 638 -21.72 20.64 13.50
N ARG A 639 -20.76 21.19 12.76
CA ARG A 639 -20.97 21.65 11.38
C ARG A 639 -21.45 20.53 10.46
N LEU A 640 -21.00 19.29 10.65
CA LEU A 640 -21.45 18.14 9.86
C LEU A 640 -22.96 17.87 9.96
N HIS A 641 -23.62 18.40 10.98
CA HIS A 641 -25.06 18.22 11.23
C HIS A 641 -25.84 19.53 11.06
N GLU A 642 -25.20 20.69 11.25
CA GLU A 642 -25.84 22.00 11.11
C GLU A 642 -25.77 22.56 9.68
N GLU A 643 -24.62 22.40 9.01
CA GLU A 643 -24.36 22.95 7.67
C GLU A 643 -24.50 21.90 6.56
N TYR A 644 -24.30 20.62 6.91
CA TYR A 644 -24.32 19.50 5.97
C TYR A 644 -25.41 18.51 6.34
N ALA A 645 -26.01 17.91 5.32
CA ALA A 645 -26.96 16.80 5.49
C ALA A 645 -26.47 15.57 4.74
N VAL A 646 -26.91 14.39 5.21
CA VAL A 646 -26.56 13.11 4.60
C VAL A 646 -27.19 13.03 3.20
N TYR A 647 -26.34 13.09 2.18
CA TYR A 647 -26.75 12.97 0.79
C TYR A 647 -26.76 11.50 0.34
N ARG A 648 -25.74 10.74 0.73
CA ARG A 648 -25.68 9.29 0.51
C ARG A 648 -25.17 8.55 1.73
N TYR A 649 -25.67 7.34 1.94
CA TYR A 649 -25.27 6.47 3.03
C TYR A 649 -25.31 5.00 2.62
N GLU A 650 -24.29 4.23 3.00
CA GLU A 650 -24.34 2.76 2.98
C GLU A 650 -23.30 2.18 3.95
N ASP A 651 -23.75 1.42 4.96
CA ASP A 651 -22.92 0.66 5.91
C ASP A 651 -21.67 1.43 6.42
N GLY A 652 -21.88 2.60 7.02
CA GLY A 652 -20.83 3.46 7.59
C GLY A 652 -20.07 4.36 6.60
N THR A 653 -20.32 4.21 5.30
CA THR A 653 -19.82 5.14 4.27
C THR A 653 -20.84 6.25 4.04
N ILE A 654 -20.44 7.50 4.24
CA ILE A 654 -21.33 8.66 4.25
C ILE A 654 -20.81 9.74 3.30
N VAL A 655 -21.70 10.23 2.42
CA VAL A 655 -21.47 11.43 1.63
C VAL A 655 -22.38 12.51 2.18
N TYR A 656 -21.79 13.52 2.82
CA TYR A 656 -22.46 14.72 3.26
C TYR A 656 -22.47 15.74 2.12
N LYS A 657 -23.57 16.49 2.00
CA LYS A 657 -23.68 17.62 1.08
C LYS A 657 -24.13 18.86 1.84
N ARG A 658 -23.44 19.97 1.61
CA ARG A 658 -23.75 21.25 2.25
C ARG A 658 -25.11 21.77 1.80
N GLY A 659 -25.95 22.18 2.75
CA GLY A 659 -27.28 22.75 2.47
C GLY A 659 -28.24 21.82 1.73
N TYR A 660 -28.02 20.50 1.78
CA TYR A 660 -28.94 19.52 1.20
C TYR A 660 -30.19 19.36 2.07
N ASP A 661 -31.37 19.37 1.45
CA ASP A 661 -32.69 19.33 2.10
C ASP A 661 -33.53 18.09 1.72
N GLY A 662 -32.97 17.20 0.90
CA GLY A 662 -33.65 15.99 0.46
C GLY A 662 -33.37 14.77 1.34
N ASP A 663 -34.11 13.69 1.09
CA ASP A 663 -33.91 12.43 1.81
C ASP A 663 -32.55 11.78 1.48
N PRO A 664 -31.90 11.13 2.46
CA PRO A 664 -30.74 10.28 2.22
C PRO A 664 -31.04 9.17 1.19
N ARG A 665 -30.05 8.84 0.35
CA ARG A 665 -30.17 7.74 -0.64
C ARG A 665 -29.02 6.76 -0.48
N GLY A 666 -29.22 5.50 -0.88
CA GLY A 666 -28.14 4.53 -0.83
C GLY A 666 -27.07 4.79 -1.90
N ILE A 667 -25.87 4.24 -1.69
CA ILE A 667 -24.70 4.49 -2.55
C ILE A 667 -24.75 3.58 -3.79
N THR A 668 -24.70 2.26 -3.58
CA THR A 668 -24.70 1.25 -4.65
C THR A 668 -26.10 0.73 -4.96
N LYS A 669 -26.98 0.76 -3.96
CA LYS A 669 -28.35 0.26 -3.96
C LYS A 669 -29.30 1.31 -3.36
N PRO A 670 -30.64 1.18 -3.51
CA PRO A 670 -31.59 1.99 -2.76
C PRO A 670 -31.32 1.93 -1.25
N LEU A 671 -31.64 3.00 -0.53
CA LEU A 671 -31.47 3.03 0.93
C LEU A 671 -32.50 2.09 1.56
N GLU A 672 -32.04 0.93 2.00
CA GLU A 672 -32.82 -0.06 2.72
C GLU A 672 -31.98 -0.50 3.92
N ILE A 673 -32.55 -0.38 5.12
CA ILE A 673 -31.91 -0.82 6.36
C ILE A 673 -32.85 -1.81 7.01
N SER A 674 -32.38 -3.05 7.10
CA SER A 674 -33.00 -4.12 7.85
C SER A 674 -31.88 -4.88 8.53
N ARG A 675 -31.86 -4.81 9.85
CA ARG A 675 -30.83 -5.39 10.71
C ARG A 675 -31.48 -6.37 11.67
N THR A 676 -30.81 -7.49 11.90
CA THR A 676 -31.23 -8.49 12.86
C THR A 676 -30.03 -8.83 13.73
N TYR A 677 -30.22 -8.77 15.04
CA TYR A 677 -29.19 -8.92 16.03
C TYR A 677 -29.49 -10.13 16.91
N ALA A 678 -28.52 -11.05 17.00
CA ALA A 678 -28.59 -12.17 17.90
C ALA A 678 -28.32 -11.72 19.35
N PRO A 679 -28.85 -12.40 20.38
CA PRO A 679 -28.58 -12.07 21.78
C PRO A 679 -27.10 -12.03 22.16
N SER A 680 -26.24 -12.78 21.45
CA SER A 680 -24.80 -12.78 21.65
C SER A 680 -24.10 -11.47 21.25
N GLU A 681 -24.76 -10.61 20.49
CA GLU A 681 -24.24 -9.30 20.06
C GLU A 681 -24.49 -8.19 21.10
N PHE A 682 -25.28 -8.49 22.13
CA PHE A 682 -25.61 -7.58 23.20
C PHE A 682 -24.70 -7.79 24.40
N SER A 683 -24.38 -6.71 25.09
CA SER A 683 -23.73 -6.77 26.39
C SER A 683 -24.78 -7.00 27.48
N SER A 684 -24.47 -7.85 28.45
CA SER A 684 -25.37 -8.11 29.59
C SER A 684 -24.79 -7.53 30.88
N SER A 685 -25.67 -6.95 31.71
CA SER A 685 -25.31 -6.40 33.03
C SER A 685 -25.91 -7.23 34.15
N ASN A 686 -27.19 -7.60 34.02
CA ASN A 686 -27.93 -8.40 35.01
C ASN A 686 -28.71 -9.55 34.36
N ALA A 687 -28.23 -10.02 33.20
CA ALA A 687 -28.75 -11.18 32.47
C ALA A 687 -27.60 -12.12 32.08
N GLU A 688 -27.88 -13.42 32.00
CA GLU A 688 -26.92 -14.45 31.62
C GLU A 688 -27.27 -15.04 30.25
N LEU A 689 -26.25 -15.24 29.40
CA LEU A 689 -26.42 -15.82 28.07
C LEU A 689 -26.54 -17.35 28.16
N TYR A 690 -27.70 -17.88 27.77
CA TYR A 690 -28.00 -19.31 27.71
C TYR A 690 -28.33 -19.72 26.28
N ALA A 691 -27.39 -20.37 25.60
CA ALA A 691 -27.50 -20.79 24.19
C ALA A 691 -27.80 -19.62 23.24
N ASP A 692 -29.07 -19.35 22.98
CA ASP A 692 -29.61 -18.37 22.03
C ASP A 692 -30.53 -17.32 22.68
N ARG A 693 -30.44 -17.13 24.01
CA ARG A 693 -31.19 -16.09 24.75
C ARG A 693 -30.40 -15.48 25.90
N LEU A 694 -30.69 -14.23 26.24
CA LEU A 694 -30.29 -13.58 27.50
C LEU A 694 -31.42 -13.74 28.52
N GLU A 695 -31.13 -14.34 29.67
CA GLU A 695 -32.13 -14.64 30.71
C GLU A 695 -31.77 -13.94 32.03
N SER A 696 -32.77 -13.35 32.69
CA SER A 696 -32.67 -12.80 34.04
C SER A 696 -33.83 -13.28 34.89
N SER A 697 -33.54 -13.87 36.06
CA SER A 697 -34.55 -14.43 36.98
C SER A 697 -34.46 -13.76 38.36
N MET A 698 -34.59 -12.43 38.39
CA MET A 698 -34.29 -11.61 39.57
C MET A 698 -35.51 -10.86 40.10
N THR A 699 -35.54 -10.68 41.43
CA THR A 699 -36.49 -9.82 42.16
C THR A 699 -35.98 -8.39 42.23
N VAL A 700 -36.78 -7.43 41.76
CA VAL A 700 -36.50 -5.99 41.92
C VAL A 700 -37.63 -5.37 42.75
N ALA A 701 -37.28 -4.80 43.92
CA ALA A 701 -38.27 -4.11 44.74
C ALA A 701 -38.75 -2.83 44.02
N SER A 702 -40.04 -2.51 44.13
CA SER A 702 -40.68 -1.40 43.39
C SER A 702 -40.18 0.00 43.79
N ASP A 703 -39.36 0.11 44.83
CA ASP A 703 -38.71 1.32 45.32
C ASP A 703 -37.19 1.40 44.97
N GLU A 704 -36.63 0.40 44.29
CA GLU A 704 -35.26 0.43 43.77
C GLU A 704 -35.17 1.12 42.40
N GLN A 705 -33.96 1.58 42.01
CA GLN A 705 -33.75 2.11 40.66
C GLN A 705 -33.87 1.00 39.60
N PRO A 706 -34.39 1.32 38.40
CA PRO A 706 -34.48 0.37 37.30
C PRO A 706 -33.12 -0.27 36.99
N ARG A 707 -33.09 -1.59 36.88
CA ARG A 707 -31.86 -2.34 36.63
C ARG A 707 -31.71 -2.65 35.14
N LEU A 708 -30.57 -2.24 34.56
CA LEU A 708 -30.22 -2.58 33.18
C LEU A 708 -29.94 -4.08 33.07
N LEU A 709 -30.69 -4.77 32.21
CA LEU A 709 -30.53 -6.21 31.96
C LEU A 709 -29.54 -6.44 30.82
N TRP A 710 -29.78 -5.81 29.67
CA TRP A 710 -28.94 -5.85 28.46
C TRP A 710 -28.89 -4.49 27.77
N TYR A 711 -27.85 -4.30 26.96
CA TYR A 711 -27.66 -3.12 26.12
C TYR A 711 -26.84 -3.45 24.86
N GLY A 712 -26.97 -2.61 23.84
CA GLY A 712 -26.34 -2.78 22.53
C GLY A 712 -27.30 -3.34 21.47
N PRO A 713 -26.81 -3.90 20.36
CA PRO A 713 -25.48 -3.60 19.84
C PRO A 713 -25.37 -2.10 19.53
N TYR A 714 -24.15 -1.59 19.36
CA TYR A 714 -23.92 -0.24 18.87
C TYR A 714 -23.90 -0.31 17.33
N ASP A 715 -25.07 -0.20 16.69
CA ASP A 715 -25.16 -0.17 15.22
C ASP A 715 -25.43 1.26 14.75
N GLU A 716 -24.71 1.66 13.71
CA GLU A 716 -24.71 3.02 13.23
C GLU A 716 -25.78 3.21 12.17
N LEU A 717 -26.72 4.13 12.40
CA LEU A 717 -27.84 4.39 11.49
C LEU A 717 -27.84 5.83 10.99
N PRO A 718 -28.18 6.08 9.71
CA PRO A 718 -28.35 7.43 9.18
C PRO A 718 -29.63 8.09 9.73
N PRO A 719 -29.84 9.40 9.47
CA PRO A 719 -31.10 10.06 9.78
C PRO A 719 -32.28 9.34 9.14
N GLY A 720 -33.40 9.29 9.86
CA GLY A 720 -34.62 8.62 9.40
C GLY A 720 -35.51 8.17 10.56
N THR A 721 -36.66 7.63 10.20
CA THR A 721 -37.61 7.02 11.12
C THR A 721 -37.48 5.50 11.06
N TYR A 722 -37.34 4.89 12.23
CA TYR A 722 -37.04 3.48 12.37
C TYR A 722 -38.02 2.79 13.31
N GLU A 723 -38.13 1.48 13.14
CA GLU A 723 -38.80 0.58 14.06
C GLU A 723 -37.76 -0.40 14.63
N ALA A 724 -37.55 -0.35 15.95
CA ALA A 724 -36.75 -1.32 16.68
C ALA A 724 -37.64 -2.46 17.17
N THR A 725 -37.33 -3.69 16.81
CA THR A 725 -38.05 -4.88 17.28
C THR A 725 -37.25 -5.56 18.39
N PHE A 726 -37.95 -5.96 19.45
CA PHE A 726 -37.42 -6.74 20.57
C PHE A 726 -38.21 -8.05 20.66
N LEU A 727 -37.53 -9.19 20.63
CA LEU A 727 -38.15 -10.48 20.88
C LEU A 727 -37.93 -10.86 22.34
N VAL A 728 -38.97 -10.71 23.16
CA VAL A 728 -38.90 -10.89 24.63
C VAL A 728 -39.98 -11.83 25.14
N ASP A 729 -39.66 -12.58 26.20
CA ASP A 729 -40.59 -13.39 26.99
C ASP A 729 -40.50 -12.97 28.47
N VAL A 730 -41.60 -12.49 29.02
CA VAL A 730 -41.69 -11.93 30.38
C VAL A 730 -42.69 -12.75 31.18
N THR A 731 -42.16 -13.72 31.92
CA THR A 731 -42.95 -14.58 32.80
C THR A 731 -42.95 -14.02 34.22
N THR A 732 -44.10 -13.58 34.71
CA THR A 732 -44.20 -12.87 36.01
C THR A 732 -44.87 -13.73 37.07
N GLU A 733 -44.35 -13.69 38.30
CA GLU A 733 -45.06 -14.17 39.49
C GLU A 733 -45.79 -13.01 40.22
N SER A 734 -45.31 -11.77 40.10
CA SER A 734 -46.00 -10.53 40.53
C SER A 734 -45.51 -9.28 39.79
N ASP A 735 -46.42 -8.33 39.48
CA ASP A 735 -46.28 -6.97 38.91
C ASP A 735 -44.87 -6.60 38.36
N LEU A 736 -44.35 -7.38 37.40
CA LEU A 736 -43.05 -7.13 36.77
C LEU A 736 -43.23 -6.16 35.60
N GLN A 737 -42.48 -5.05 35.66
CA GLN A 737 -42.46 -4.02 34.62
C GLN A 737 -41.10 -4.02 33.92
N LEU A 738 -41.10 -4.37 32.64
CA LEU A 738 -39.94 -4.31 31.75
C LEU A 738 -40.04 -3.06 30.88
N THR A 739 -39.02 -2.21 30.89
CA THR A 739 -38.91 -1.07 30.00
C THR A 739 -37.93 -1.40 28.88
N LEU A 740 -38.36 -1.21 27.64
CA LEU A 740 -37.53 -1.36 26.44
C LEU A 740 -37.21 0.02 25.90
N ASP A 741 -35.94 0.35 25.87
CA ASP A 741 -35.44 1.66 25.43
C ASP A 741 -34.66 1.52 24.12
N VAL A 742 -34.82 2.53 23.27
CA VAL A 742 -33.90 2.84 22.18
C VAL A 742 -33.17 4.11 22.56
N ALA A 743 -31.85 4.05 22.61
CA ALA A 743 -30.99 5.20 22.85
C ALA A 743 -30.04 5.45 21.68
N ALA A 744 -29.57 6.70 21.54
CA ALA A 744 -28.67 7.06 20.44
C ALA A 744 -27.58 8.06 20.86
N GLY A 745 -26.41 7.97 20.22
CA GLY A 745 -25.25 8.86 20.36
C GLY A 745 -24.18 8.40 21.38
N GLU A 746 -23.04 9.10 21.44
CA GLU A 746 -21.87 8.74 22.27
C GLU A 746 -22.11 8.75 23.80
N GLY A 747 -23.14 9.47 24.25
CA GLY A 747 -23.66 9.45 25.61
C GLY A 747 -25.14 9.08 25.58
N PRO A 748 -25.48 7.81 25.31
CA PRO A 748 -26.74 7.41 24.68
C PRO A 748 -27.97 7.94 25.42
N GLN A 749 -28.61 8.93 24.80
CA GLN A 749 -29.85 9.55 25.28
C GLN A 749 -31.03 8.67 24.85
N VAL A 750 -32.00 8.46 25.73
CA VAL A 750 -33.24 7.74 25.38
C VAL A 750 -33.95 8.52 24.29
N VAL A 751 -34.11 7.93 23.12
CA VAL A 751 -34.83 8.51 21.98
C VAL A 751 -36.28 8.04 21.98
N SER A 752 -36.50 6.77 22.35
CA SER A 752 -37.84 6.20 22.47
C SER A 752 -37.84 5.09 23.53
N SER A 753 -38.99 4.86 24.15
CA SER A 753 -39.14 3.90 25.23
C SER A 753 -40.55 3.33 25.25
N THR A 754 -40.70 2.10 25.70
CA THR A 754 -42.01 1.45 25.90
C THR A 754 -41.94 0.50 27.09
N ASP A 755 -42.96 0.56 27.94
CA ASP A 755 -43.14 -0.37 29.05
C ASP A 755 -43.94 -1.59 28.61
N LEU A 756 -43.56 -2.75 29.16
CA LEU A 756 -44.13 -4.05 28.89
C LEU A 756 -44.42 -4.78 30.21
N ASP A 757 -45.66 -5.24 30.34
CA ASP A 757 -46.11 -6.12 31.43
C ASP A 757 -45.86 -7.60 31.06
N SER A 758 -46.44 -8.56 31.80
CA SER A 758 -46.30 -9.99 31.49
C SER A 758 -46.68 -10.33 30.04
N THR A 759 -45.77 -11.01 29.35
CA THR A 759 -46.06 -11.65 28.07
C THR A 759 -46.36 -13.12 28.35
N GLY A 760 -47.48 -13.64 27.84
CA GLY A 760 -47.86 -15.05 28.01
C GLY A 760 -47.03 -16.02 27.18
N GLY A 761 -45.73 -15.74 27.00
CA GLY A 761 -44.80 -16.34 26.05
C GLY A 761 -44.02 -15.29 25.23
N ALA A 762 -43.08 -15.74 24.41
CA ALA A 762 -42.26 -14.88 23.54
C ALA A 762 -43.12 -14.04 22.57
N GLN A 763 -42.88 -12.72 22.58
CA GLN A 763 -43.59 -11.74 21.77
C GLN A 763 -42.60 -10.74 21.15
N GLU A 764 -42.88 -10.33 19.91
CA GLU A 764 -42.20 -9.20 19.26
C GLU A 764 -42.84 -7.89 19.71
N VAL A 765 -42.03 -7.01 20.28
CA VAL A 765 -42.41 -5.65 20.68
C VAL A 765 -41.67 -4.67 19.79
N THR A 766 -42.39 -3.72 19.19
CA THR A 766 -41.81 -2.73 18.28
C THR A 766 -41.85 -1.35 18.92
N VAL A 767 -40.71 -0.66 18.90
CA VAL A 767 -40.52 0.69 19.40
C VAL A 767 -40.10 1.58 18.24
N ARG A 768 -40.94 2.54 17.88
CA ARG A 768 -40.64 3.51 16.81
C ARG A 768 -39.80 4.66 17.35
N PHE A 769 -38.79 5.07 16.60
CA PHE A 769 -37.89 6.17 16.97
C PHE A 769 -37.42 6.94 15.73
N GLU A 770 -36.93 8.16 15.94
CA GLU A 770 -36.47 9.05 14.87
C GLU A 770 -35.05 9.53 15.16
N LEU A 771 -34.22 9.57 14.13
CA LEU A 771 -32.87 10.08 14.16
C LEU A 771 -32.76 11.32 13.26
N ASP A 772 -32.25 12.42 13.82
CA ASP A 772 -31.98 13.67 13.11
C ASP A 772 -30.61 13.68 12.43
N ARG A 773 -29.69 12.84 12.92
CA ARG A 773 -28.29 12.75 12.50
C ARG A 773 -27.82 11.28 12.48
N PRO A 774 -26.74 10.94 11.74
CA PRO A 774 -26.07 9.66 11.89
C PRO A 774 -25.69 9.40 13.35
N SER A 775 -26.20 8.31 13.91
CA SER A 775 -26.02 8.01 15.34
C SER A 775 -25.85 6.51 15.57
N ASP A 776 -24.96 6.15 16.49
CA ASP A 776 -24.93 4.81 17.06
C ASP A 776 -26.19 4.60 17.88
N VAL A 777 -26.96 3.57 17.53
CA VAL A 777 -28.19 3.19 18.21
C VAL A 777 -27.90 2.04 19.16
N GLU A 778 -28.46 2.14 20.36
CA GLU A 778 -28.34 1.17 21.44
C GLU A 778 -29.74 0.71 21.84
N LEU A 779 -30.00 -0.60 21.79
CA LEU A 779 -31.24 -1.21 22.24
C LEU A 779 -31.06 -1.76 23.66
N ARG A 780 -31.93 -1.37 24.61
CA ARG A 780 -31.77 -1.69 26.02
C ARG A 780 -33.03 -2.27 26.64
N GLY A 781 -32.84 -3.12 27.65
CA GLY A 781 -33.91 -3.63 28.51
C GLY A 781 -33.63 -3.31 29.98
N PHE A 782 -34.61 -2.72 30.66
CA PHE A 782 -34.55 -2.40 32.09
C PHE A 782 -35.69 -3.06 32.86
N GLN A 783 -35.40 -3.64 34.03
CA GLN A 783 -36.43 -4.09 34.96
C GLN A 783 -36.68 -2.99 36.00
N ALA A 784 -37.88 -2.41 36.01
CA ALA A 784 -38.27 -1.31 36.90
C ALA A 784 -38.91 -1.78 38.23
N GLY A 785 -39.27 -3.06 38.34
CA GLY A 785 -39.83 -3.67 39.55
C GLY A 785 -40.46 -5.04 39.29
N GLY A 786 -40.75 -5.80 40.35
CA GLY A 786 -41.50 -7.05 40.33
C GLY A 786 -40.65 -8.33 40.32
N ASP A 787 -41.35 -9.47 40.33
CA ASP A 787 -40.78 -10.82 40.42
C ASP A 787 -41.11 -11.64 39.17
N GLY A 788 -40.08 -12.18 38.51
CA GLY A 788 -40.26 -12.99 37.31
C GLY A 788 -38.97 -13.29 36.56
N THR A 789 -39.13 -13.97 35.43
CA THR A 789 -38.06 -14.26 34.47
C THR A 789 -38.28 -13.43 33.21
N VAL A 790 -37.24 -12.71 32.78
CA VAL A 790 -37.17 -12.02 31.50
C VAL A 790 -36.20 -12.76 30.60
N GLU A 791 -36.67 -13.17 29.43
CA GLU A 791 -35.85 -13.73 28.36
C GLU A 791 -35.82 -12.81 27.15
N PHE A 792 -34.64 -12.50 26.62
CA PHE A 792 -34.43 -11.74 25.40
C PHE A 792 -33.80 -12.64 24.34
N HIS A 793 -34.50 -12.81 23.22
CA HIS A 793 -34.16 -13.74 22.13
C HIS A 793 -33.57 -13.03 20.90
N GLY A 794 -33.43 -11.70 20.96
CA GLY A 794 -32.79 -10.91 19.93
C GLY A 794 -33.61 -9.68 19.56
N GLY A 795 -33.06 -8.86 18.67
CA GLY A 795 -33.74 -7.68 18.20
C GLY A 795 -33.43 -7.36 16.76
N GLY A 796 -33.99 -6.27 16.26
CA GLY A 796 -33.74 -5.78 14.93
C GLY A 796 -34.10 -4.32 14.79
N VAL A 797 -33.63 -3.72 13.69
CA VAL A 797 -34.01 -2.36 13.32
C VAL A 797 -34.34 -2.33 11.83
N GLU A 798 -35.48 -1.72 11.50
CA GLU A 798 -35.91 -1.50 10.13
C GLU A 798 -36.16 -0.01 9.86
N LEU A 799 -35.64 0.49 8.73
CA LEU A 799 -35.94 1.85 8.27
C LEU A 799 -37.35 1.90 7.68
N VAL A 800 -38.20 2.72 8.29
CA VAL A 800 -39.58 2.94 7.85
C VAL A 800 -39.65 4.05 6.83
N SER A 801 -38.98 5.17 7.10
CA SER A 801 -38.89 6.30 6.17
C SER A 801 -37.55 7.03 6.32
N PRO A 802 -36.89 7.40 5.22
CA PRO A 802 -35.71 8.27 5.28
C PRO A 802 -36.07 9.74 5.61
N SER A 803 -37.35 10.12 5.55
CA SER A 803 -37.83 11.44 5.96
C SER A 803 -38.23 11.43 7.44
N GLY A 804 -37.52 12.16 8.29
CA GLY A 804 -37.86 12.35 9.72
C GLY A 804 -39.09 13.22 9.99
N ASP A 805 -40.01 13.36 9.02
CA ASP A 805 -41.20 14.20 9.14
C ASP A 805 -42.42 13.43 8.61
N ASP A 806 -42.92 12.47 9.40
CA ASP A 806 -44.26 11.90 9.22
C ASP A 806 -45.30 12.84 9.84
N ARG A 807 -45.32 14.10 9.39
CA ARG A 807 -46.39 15.06 9.67
C ARG A 807 -47.47 14.98 8.59
N SER A 808 -48.00 13.80 8.34
CA SER A 808 -49.28 13.71 7.63
C SER A 808 -50.05 12.43 7.95
N GLU A 809 -51.22 12.65 8.55
CA GLU A 809 -52.42 11.81 8.51
C GLU A 809 -52.56 10.68 9.55
N THR A 810 -53.16 11.05 10.69
CA THR A 810 -54.41 10.40 11.11
C THR A 810 -55.34 11.41 11.80
N LEU A 811 -56.27 11.97 11.03
CA LEU A 811 -57.47 12.63 11.51
C LEU A 811 -58.48 11.59 11.99
N SER A 812 -58.91 11.64 13.26
CA SER A 812 -60.34 11.56 13.61
C SER A 812 -60.57 11.87 15.10
N GLY A 813 -61.47 12.82 15.38
CA GLY A 813 -62.17 12.91 16.66
C GLY A 813 -62.18 14.29 17.33
N ASP A 814 -63.31 14.98 17.21
CA ASP A 814 -63.85 16.05 18.09
C ASP A 814 -63.33 16.00 19.55
N ASP A 815 -63.15 17.10 20.30
CA ASP A 815 -64.12 18.17 20.54
C ASP A 815 -63.45 19.35 21.31
N ARG A 816 -64.02 20.55 21.12
CA ARG A 816 -64.01 21.75 22.01
C ARG A 816 -62.78 22.65 22.16
N SER A 817 -62.98 23.82 21.57
CA SER A 817 -62.66 25.17 22.04
C SER A 817 -62.49 25.36 23.56
N GLU A 818 -61.38 26.01 23.94
CA GLU A 818 -61.41 27.11 24.92
C GLU A 818 -60.25 28.07 24.65
N THR A 819 -60.60 29.28 24.21
CA THR A 819 -59.74 30.46 24.18
C THR A 819 -59.48 30.97 25.59
N LEU A 820 -58.23 31.25 25.97
CA LEU A 820 -57.90 32.31 26.92
C LEU A 820 -56.48 32.87 26.67
N SER A 821 -56.43 34.20 26.68
CA SER A 821 -55.33 35.15 26.54
C SER A 821 -54.38 35.20 27.75
N GLY A 822 -53.15 35.68 27.55
CA GLY A 822 -52.41 36.39 28.61
C GLY A 822 -50.88 36.44 28.47
N ASP A 823 -50.36 37.64 28.23
CA ASP A 823 -48.99 38.10 28.52
C ASP A 823 -48.47 37.62 29.90
N ASP A 824 -47.16 37.37 30.04
CA ASP A 824 -46.16 38.35 30.54
C ASP A 824 -44.86 37.65 31.01
N ARG A 825 -43.73 38.22 30.56
CA ARG A 825 -42.46 38.47 31.30
C ARG A 825 -41.60 37.36 31.96
N SER A 826 -40.36 37.34 31.46
CA SER A 826 -39.06 37.50 32.17
C SER A 826 -38.66 36.49 33.25
N GLY A 827 -37.49 35.87 33.04
CA GLY A 827 -36.71 35.21 34.09
C GLY A 827 -35.32 34.83 33.61
N ALA A 828 -34.35 35.74 33.77
CA ALA A 828 -32.93 35.44 33.68
C ALA A 828 -32.47 34.74 34.98
N PHE A 829 -31.76 33.61 34.88
CA PHE A 829 -30.91 33.05 35.95
C PHE A 829 -29.73 32.30 35.28
N VAL A 830 -28.53 32.88 35.27
CA VAL A 830 -27.41 32.65 36.21
C VAL A 830 -26.72 31.29 36.00
N TYR A 831 -25.55 31.35 35.35
CA TYR A 831 -24.56 30.29 35.21
C TYR A 831 -24.04 29.83 36.59
N GLY A 832 -24.19 28.55 36.88
CA GLY A 832 -23.55 27.85 37.98
C GLY A 832 -22.44 26.96 37.46
N ASP A 833 -21.21 27.38 37.71
CA ASP A 833 -19.96 26.65 37.53
C ASP A 833 -19.95 25.33 38.33
N ARG A 834 -19.75 24.20 37.64
CA ARG A 834 -19.32 22.93 38.24
C ARG A 834 -18.38 22.20 37.29
N SER A 835 -17.10 22.35 37.59
CA SER A 835 -15.99 21.51 37.16
C SER A 835 -16.06 20.09 37.74
N SER A 836 -16.11 19.09 36.88
CA SER A 836 -15.62 17.71 37.07
C SER A 836 -15.56 17.10 35.66
N GLY A 837 -14.43 16.74 35.07
CA GLY A 837 -13.36 15.91 35.63
C GLY A 837 -13.30 14.66 34.75
N ALA A 838 -12.73 14.80 33.55
CA ALA A 838 -12.56 13.74 32.56
C ALA A 838 -11.53 12.70 33.03
N ALA A 839 -11.82 11.44 32.76
CA ALA A 839 -10.86 10.34 32.81
C ALA A 839 -11.04 9.50 31.55
N THR A 840 -10.03 9.57 30.69
CA THR A 840 -9.70 8.65 29.60
C THR A 840 -8.94 7.44 30.17
N ASP A 841 -9.25 6.24 29.65
CA ASP A 841 -8.32 5.28 29.02
C ASP A 841 -8.70 3.81 29.24
N GLY A 842 -8.58 3.03 28.16
CA GLY A 842 -8.42 1.58 28.27
C GLY A 842 -8.48 0.78 26.96
N ILE A 843 -7.39 0.76 26.16
CA ILE A 843 -6.95 -0.47 25.50
C ILE A 843 -5.57 -0.86 26.05
N VAL A 844 -5.47 -2.16 26.32
CA VAL A 844 -4.51 -2.87 27.16
C VAL A 844 -3.17 -3.13 26.45
N ALA A 845 -2.06 -2.79 27.10
CA ALA A 845 -0.84 -3.60 27.18
C ALA A 845 0.09 -3.14 28.33
N ASP A 846 -0.04 -3.86 29.46
CA ASP A 846 0.95 -4.21 30.49
C ASP A 846 2.21 -3.34 30.72
N GLU A 847 2.33 -2.70 31.89
CA GLU A 847 3.32 -3.05 32.94
C GLU A 847 3.45 -1.96 34.05
N THR A 848 3.16 -2.39 35.28
CA THR A 848 3.78 -2.01 36.56
C THR A 848 3.83 -0.54 37.05
N GLN A 849 3.00 -0.30 38.06
CA GLN A 849 2.99 0.80 39.03
C GLN A 849 4.37 1.11 39.67
N ARG A 850 4.73 2.40 39.78
CA ARG A 850 5.28 3.00 41.02
C ARG A 850 4.91 4.49 41.15
N HIS A 851 4.15 4.79 42.21
CA HIS A 851 3.78 6.13 42.67
C HIS A 851 4.95 6.97 43.20
N GLY A 852 4.89 8.29 42.97
CA GLY A 852 5.65 9.31 43.71
C GLY A 852 5.21 10.73 43.29
N PRO A 853 5.05 11.71 44.21
CA PRO A 853 4.04 12.76 44.09
C PRO A 853 4.52 14.08 43.48
N HIS A 854 3.57 14.80 42.86
CA HIS A 854 3.64 16.21 42.50
C HIS A 854 3.91 17.14 43.69
N PRO A 855 4.45 18.33 43.41
CA PRO A 855 3.87 19.53 44.00
C PRO A 855 3.66 20.69 42.99
N THR A 856 2.42 21.17 43.01
CA THR A 856 1.97 22.58 43.05
C THR A 856 2.41 23.59 41.98
N ALA A 857 1.42 24.03 41.21
CA ALA A 857 1.41 25.22 40.37
C ALA A 857 1.37 26.53 41.19
N GLY A 858 1.91 27.59 40.59
CA GLY A 858 1.79 28.97 41.06
C GLY A 858 1.97 29.96 39.91
N GLU A 859 0.83 30.44 39.40
CA GLU A 859 0.56 31.76 38.81
C GLU A 859 1.44 32.29 37.66
N ARG A 860 0.83 32.46 36.46
CA ARG A 860 1.17 33.56 35.55
C ARG A 860 -0.06 34.20 34.91
N SER A 861 -0.14 35.52 35.12
CA SER A 861 -1.01 36.48 34.46
C SER A 861 -0.74 36.58 32.96
N ALA A 862 -1.82 36.83 32.23
CA ALA A 862 -1.87 37.22 30.83
C ALA A 862 -1.22 38.60 30.56
N VAL A 863 -0.38 38.71 29.53
CA VAL A 863 -0.14 39.93 28.74
C VAL A 863 0.32 39.58 27.31
N VAL A 864 -0.57 39.84 26.34
CA VAL A 864 -0.41 40.50 25.02
C VAL A 864 0.80 40.13 24.12
N HIS A 865 0.47 39.51 22.96
CA HIS A 865 0.97 39.62 21.56
C HIS A 865 2.17 40.54 21.23
N PRO A 866 2.98 40.24 20.19
CA PRO A 866 2.60 39.73 18.87
C PRO A 866 3.13 38.34 18.49
#